data_AF-A0A954X775-F1
#
_entry.id   AF-A0A954X775-F1
#
_cell.length_a   1.000
_cell.length_b   1.000
_cell.length_c   1.000
_cell.angle_alpha   90.00
_cell.angle_beta   90.00
_cell.angle_gamma   90.00
#
_symmetry.space_group_name_H-M   'P 1'
#
loop_
_entity.id
_entity.type
_entity.pdbx_description
1 polymer ?
#
loop_
_entity_poly.entity_id
_entity_poly.type
_entity_poly.pdbx_seq_one_letter_code
_entity_poly.pdbx_strand_id
1 'polypeptide(L)'
;MIRTLFALFCSAAIFAGHCSTSQADQGDTLDILFLGDGGHHQPALRFRELAPPMANRGIELTYTDDVNSLNVETLAHYDGLIVYANIDRISPEQESALLNFVASGRGFIPIHCASYCFLNSDKYVELVGAQFQRHTTGTFRTEVVRPDHPIMQGFHAFESWDETYTHHRHNADRTVLEVRVDGEQREPWTWVRQHGKGRIFYTAWGHDSRTWGNPGFHNLIERGIRWATQGDPAIAGTYTDQPAMTEIGEDAAKFDYVEAEIVNYPANEKWGTIGKPLNQMQKPLTPAESATHVSIPVGFDLELVASEPEIGGKPICMNWDDRGRLWVCETVDYPNELQRPGEGRDRIRICEDTDGDGRADKFTVFAERLSIPTSLAFAYGGVVVHQAPDTLFLKDTDGDDVADVRKTLFTGWSTGDTHAGPSNLRYGLDNWFYGMVGYAGFEGEIGGQRQSFRTGFYRFRFDDPMKAETPHVEFEFLRNTNNNSWGVGISEEGELFGSTANNNPSVHLPIPNRYYERVRGWSSSVLGSIAIDPKFDPITDKVRQVDQHGRFTAAAGHALYTARQYPRTYWNRTAFVAGPTGHLVATFQIQPDGASYISRNAWNLWASDDEWSAPIMAEVGPDGNMWVIDWYNYIVQHNPTPVGYKTGKGNAYETELRDKRHGRIYRLAVNTTAPNLMPLFAAQATPEQLATVVLPHSNMFWRLHAQRRLIEGGHREIAPQLIALIVDTSVDEVGLNPGAMHALWTLHGLGLLDGSHPEATEAVFAAMSHPSAGVRRNAVAVAAAIESATPKIIASGVLADNDPHVRLAALLAIADQPSSEAAAQAVMQATADPFNLQDRWLRDAMTSAAASSALPVLKQTAASAARSPLAPEALAIIQRVAEHWAR
;
A
#
# COMPACT_ATOMS: atom_id res chain seq x y z
N MET A 1 68.82 -4.53 -0.31
CA MET A 1 69.23 -5.91 -0.65
C MET A 1 68.00 -6.79 -0.49
N ILE A 2 67.34 -7.14 -1.59
CA ILE A 2 67.50 -8.42 -2.32
C ILE A 2 66.76 -9.53 -1.55
N ARG A 3 65.55 -9.86 -2.00
CA ARG A 3 65.17 -11.08 -2.77
C ARG A 3 65.43 -12.36 -1.94
N THR A 4 64.56 -13.37 -1.85
CA THR A 4 63.88 -14.06 -2.96
C THR A 4 62.98 -15.17 -2.40
N LEU A 5 62.02 -15.61 -3.23
CA LEU A 5 61.51 -16.99 -3.37
C LEU A 5 60.49 -17.51 -2.34
N PHE A 6 59.20 -17.34 -2.68
CA PHE A 6 58.31 -18.49 -2.68
C PHE A 6 57.59 -18.57 -4.03
N ALA A 7 57.83 -19.69 -4.71
CA ALA A 7 57.37 -19.99 -6.05
C ALA A 7 56.01 -20.71 -6.02
N LEU A 8 55.20 -20.37 -7.03
CA LEU A 8 54.21 -21.18 -7.73
C LEU A 8 53.60 -22.39 -6.99
N PHE A 9 52.31 -22.27 -6.68
CA PHE A 9 51.33 -23.30 -7.01
C PHE A 9 50.20 -22.65 -7.82
N CYS A 10 50.40 -22.59 -9.14
CA CYS A 10 49.31 -22.40 -10.10
C CYS A 10 48.55 -23.72 -10.22
N SER A 11 47.58 -23.94 -9.33
CA SER A 11 46.50 -24.88 -9.58
C SER A 11 45.34 -24.07 -10.15
N ALA A 12 45.31 -23.95 -11.47
CA ALA A 12 44.12 -23.57 -12.20
C ALA A 12 43.07 -24.67 -11.97
N ALA A 13 42.30 -24.54 -10.90
CA ALA A 13 41.02 -25.22 -10.78
C ALA A 13 40.11 -24.52 -11.80
N ILE A 14 40.07 -25.09 -13.01
CA ILE A 14 39.00 -24.89 -13.96
C ILE A 14 37.75 -25.42 -13.24
N PHE A 15 37.10 -24.56 -12.45
CA PHE A 15 35.68 -24.70 -12.21
C PHE A 15 35.03 -24.43 -13.57
N ALA A 16 34.95 -25.47 -14.38
CA ALA A 16 33.83 -25.64 -15.28
C ALA A 16 32.61 -25.78 -14.36
N GLY A 17 32.16 -24.64 -13.83
CA GLY A 17 30.79 -24.47 -13.45
C GLY A 17 30.03 -24.89 -14.68
N HIS A 18 29.50 -26.11 -14.63
CA HIS A 18 28.40 -26.47 -15.48
C HIS A 18 27.35 -25.43 -15.09
N CYS A 19 27.31 -24.36 -15.88
CA CYS A 19 26.08 -23.67 -16.16
C CYS A 19 25.20 -24.77 -16.75
N SER A 20 24.62 -25.59 -15.87
CA SER A 20 23.26 -26.01 -16.08
C SER A 20 22.51 -24.68 -16.13
N THR A 21 22.49 -24.09 -17.33
CA THR A 21 21.22 -23.71 -17.89
C THR A 21 20.34 -24.90 -17.59
N SER A 22 19.58 -24.84 -16.49
CA SER A 22 18.31 -25.50 -16.50
C SER A 22 17.71 -24.96 -17.80
N GLN A 23 17.69 -25.79 -18.84
CA GLN A 23 16.52 -25.81 -19.66
C GLN A 23 15.40 -25.87 -18.63
N ALA A 24 14.82 -24.71 -18.34
CA ALA A 24 13.46 -24.69 -17.89
C ALA A 24 12.78 -25.64 -18.86
N ASP A 25 12.30 -26.78 -18.36
CA ASP A 25 11.36 -27.57 -19.12
C ASP A 25 10.37 -26.53 -19.65
N GLN A 26 10.38 -26.34 -20.97
CA GLN A 26 9.35 -25.57 -21.66
C GLN A 26 8.08 -26.38 -21.41
N GLY A 27 7.43 -26.13 -20.28
CA GLY A 27 6.05 -26.53 -20.08
C GLY A 27 5.28 -25.88 -21.22
N ASP A 28 4.58 -26.71 -22.00
CA ASP A 28 3.80 -26.26 -23.14
C ASP A 28 2.93 -25.05 -22.73
N THR A 29 3.15 -23.91 -23.39
CA THR A 29 2.28 -22.74 -23.25
C THR A 29 0.85 -23.14 -23.59
N LEU A 30 -0.12 -22.78 -22.75
CA LEU A 30 -1.53 -23.06 -23.02
C LEU A 30 -2.16 -21.89 -23.78
N ASP A 31 -2.70 -22.15 -24.97
CA ASP A 31 -3.41 -21.16 -25.76
C ASP A 31 -4.92 -21.24 -25.48
N ILE A 32 -5.50 -20.18 -24.91
CA ILE A 32 -6.91 -20.16 -24.49
C ILE A 32 -7.67 -19.05 -25.22
N LEU A 33 -8.77 -19.41 -25.88
CA LEU A 33 -9.70 -18.43 -26.44
C LEU A 33 -10.59 -17.88 -25.32
N PHE A 34 -10.68 -16.56 -25.20
CA PHE A 34 -11.59 -15.86 -24.29
C PHE A 34 -12.73 -15.23 -25.11
N LEU A 35 -13.91 -15.83 -25.06
CA LEU A 35 -15.12 -15.28 -25.67
C LEU A 35 -15.86 -14.37 -24.69
N GLY A 36 -15.96 -13.10 -25.06
CA GLY A 36 -16.74 -12.07 -24.37
C GLY A 36 -17.93 -11.55 -25.19
N ASP A 37 -18.47 -10.42 -24.76
CA ASP A 37 -19.45 -9.60 -25.47
C ASP A 37 -19.26 -8.10 -25.15
N GLY A 38 -20.14 -7.24 -25.68
CA GLY A 38 -20.21 -5.81 -25.35
C GLY A 38 -21.15 -5.49 -24.18
N GLY A 39 -21.42 -6.46 -23.30
CA GLY A 39 -22.40 -6.37 -22.22
C GLY A 39 -21.94 -5.57 -20.99
N HIS A 40 -22.84 -5.46 -20.01
CA HIS A 40 -22.63 -4.68 -18.77
C HIS A 40 -21.51 -5.22 -17.87
N HIS A 41 -21.15 -6.50 -18.01
CA HIS A 41 -20.01 -7.13 -17.34
C HIS A 41 -18.64 -6.70 -17.89
N GLN A 42 -18.63 -5.91 -18.98
CA GLN A 42 -17.42 -5.39 -19.64
C GLN A 42 -16.31 -6.44 -19.89
N PRO A 43 -16.58 -7.56 -20.59
CA PRO A 43 -15.60 -8.65 -20.80
C PRO A 43 -14.23 -8.22 -21.34
N ALA A 44 -14.18 -7.24 -22.24
CA ALA A 44 -12.92 -6.72 -22.76
C ALA A 44 -12.03 -6.09 -21.67
N LEU A 45 -12.64 -5.45 -20.65
CA LEU A 45 -11.91 -4.93 -19.51
C LEU A 45 -11.44 -6.05 -18.59
N ARG A 46 -12.29 -7.05 -18.32
CA ARG A 46 -11.94 -8.24 -17.53
C ARG A 46 -10.77 -9.01 -18.13
N PHE A 47 -10.76 -9.17 -19.45
CA PHE A 47 -9.65 -9.76 -20.19
C PHE A 47 -8.32 -9.03 -19.94
N ARG A 48 -8.33 -7.69 -19.94
CA ARG A 48 -7.11 -6.88 -19.68
C ARG A 48 -6.57 -7.04 -18.27
N GLU A 49 -7.40 -7.41 -17.31
CA GLU A 49 -6.98 -7.69 -15.93
C GLU A 49 -6.44 -9.12 -15.76
N LEU A 50 -7.02 -10.10 -16.46
CA LEU A 50 -6.64 -11.51 -16.35
C LEU A 50 -5.46 -11.90 -17.25
N ALA A 51 -5.35 -11.35 -18.46
CA ALA A 51 -4.35 -11.79 -19.43
C ALA A 51 -2.90 -11.58 -18.96
N PRO A 52 -2.49 -10.41 -18.44
CA PRO A 52 -1.11 -10.22 -17.97
C PRO A 52 -0.67 -11.21 -16.86
N PRO A 53 -1.44 -11.43 -15.76
CA PRO A 53 -1.02 -12.40 -14.75
C PRO A 53 -1.07 -13.85 -15.23
N MET A 54 -1.86 -14.19 -16.25
CA MET A 54 -1.89 -15.53 -16.85
C MET A 54 -0.71 -15.78 -17.81
N ALA A 55 -0.35 -14.79 -18.63
CA ALA A 55 0.79 -14.87 -19.54
C ALA A 55 2.10 -15.13 -18.78
N ASN A 56 2.28 -14.44 -17.64
CA ASN A 56 3.41 -14.68 -16.72
C ASN A 56 3.48 -16.11 -16.15
N ARG A 57 2.41 -16.90 -16.32
CA ARG A 57 2.30 -18.29 -15.84
C ARG A 57 2.22 -19.29 -17.01
N GLY A 58 2.54 -18.86 -18.23
CA GLY A 58 2.53 -19.71 -19.43
C GLY A 58 1.12 -20.04 -19.94
N ILE A 59 0.15 -19.14 -19.70
CA ILE A 59 -1.22 -19.24 -20.22
C ILE A 59 -1.50 -18.00 -21.07
N GLU A 60 -1.51 -18.15 -22.38
CA GLU A 60 -1.79 -17.08 -23.33
C GLU A 60 -3.29 -16.99 -23.61
N LEU A 61 -3.85 -15.79 -23.42
CA LEU A 61 -5.27 -15.53 -23.64
C LEU A 61 -5.48 -14.69 -24.91
N THR A 62 -6.36 -15.15 -25.80
CA THR A 62 -6.81 -14.38 -26.97
C THR A 62 -8.26 -13.95 -26.81
N TYR A 63 -8.54 -12.65 -26.84
CA TYR A 63 -9.90 -12.11 -26.70
C TYR A 63 -10.65 -12.06 -28.03
N THR A 64 -11.94 -12.38 -27.99
CA THR A 64 -12.91 -12.11 -29.07
C THR A 64 -14.28 -11.79 -28.46
N ASP A 65 -14.99 -10.83 -29.04
CA ASP A 65 -16.41 -10.56 -28.79
C ASP A 65 -17.32 -11.04 -29.94
N ASP A 66 -16.74 -11.70 -30.95
CA ASP A 66 -17.47 -12.28 -32.07
C ASP A 66 -17.84 -13.73 -31.78
N VAL A 67 -19.12 -13.98 -31.50
CA VAL A 67 -19.68 -15.33 -31.30
C VAL A 67 -19.45 -16.27 -32.49
N ASN A 68 -19.22 -15.74 -33.70
CA ASN A 68 -18.90 -16.56 -34.88
C ASN A 68 -17.53 -17.25 -34.76
N SER A 69 -16.69 -16.84 -33.80
CA SER A 69 -15.47 -17.54 -33.41
C SER A 69 -15.74 -18.95 -32.84
N LEU A 70 -16.99 -19.26 -32.46
CA LEU A 70 -17.42 -20.61 -32.07
C LEU A 70 -17.61 -21.52 -33.29
N ASN A 71 -16.52 -21.80 -34.00
CA ASN A 71 -16.49 -22.68 -35.16
C ASN A 71 -15.27 -23.61 -35.10
N VAL A 72 -15.28 -24.67 -35.92
CA VAL A 72 -14.24 -25.72 -35.90
C VAL A 72 -12.85 -25.18 -36.27
N GLU A 73 -12.77 -24.26 -37.22
CA GLU A 73 -11.49 -23.70 -37.69
C GLU A 73 -10.83 -22.88 -36.59
N THR A 74 -11.57 -21.93 -36.01
CA THR A 74 -11.06 -21.08 -34.93
C THR A 74 -10.72 -21.90 -33.68
N LEU A 75 -11.62 -22.78 -33.23
CA LEU A 75 -11.41 -23.56 -32.00
C LEU A 75 -10.24 -24.55 -32.11
N ALA A 76 -9.88 -25.01 -33.32
CA ALA A 76 -8.76 -25.93 -33.51
C ALA A 76 -7.39 -25.36 -33.08
N HIS A 77 -7.27 -24.04 -32.98
CA HIS A 77 -6.05 -23.34 -32.59
C HIS A 77 -5.82 -23.25 -31.08
N TYR A 78 -6.80 -23.65 -30.25
CA TYR A 78 -6.76 -23.42 -28.81
C TYR A 78 -6.87 -24.72 -28.02
N ASP A 79 -6.24 -24.74 -26.84
CA ASP A 79 -6.30 -25.85 -25.89
C ASP A 79 -7.55 -25.81 -25.02
N GLY A 80 -8.11 -24.61 -24.83
CA GLY A 80 -9.34 -24.40 -24.10
C GLY A 80 -10.09 -23.14 -24.50
N LEU A 81 -11.32 -23.05 -24.00
CA LEU A 81 -12.23 -21.92 -24.21
C LEU A 81 -12.74 -21.40 -22.88
N ILE A 82 -12.51 -20.12 -22.61
CA ILE A 82 -13.21 -19.34 -21.59
C ILE A 82 -14.44 -18.68 -22.24
N VAL A 83 -15.58 -18.76 -21.57
CA VAL A 83 -16.76 -17.95 -21.89
C VAL A 83 -17.04 -17.05 -20.70
N TYR A 84 -17.13 -15.75 -20.96
CA TYR A 84 -17.57 -14.73 -20.02
C TYR A 84 -18.38 -13.67 -20.79
N ALA A 85 -19.65 -13.98 -21.01
CA ALA A 85 -20.54 -13.20 -21.86
C ALA A 85 -22.01 -13.40 -21.43
N ASN A 86 -22.91 -12.59 -21.98
CA ASN A 86 -24.36 -12.71 -21.86
C ASN A 86 -24.97 -12.83 -23.28
N ILE A 87 -24.67 -13.93 -23.97
CA ILE A 87 -25.18 -14.19 -25.33
C ILE A 87 -26.42 -15.08 -25.26
N ASP A 88 -27.58 -14.58 -25.65
CA ASP A 88 -28.85 -15.30 -25.49
C ASP A 88 -28.98 -16.56 -26.34
N ARG A 89 -28.38 -16.58 -27.54
CA ARG A 89 -28.61 -17.65 -28.52
C ARG A 89 -27.34 -18.17 -29.16
N ILE A 90 -27.32 -19.49 -29.40
CA ILE A 90 -26.30 -20.19 -30.18
C ILE A 90 -26.93 -20.85 -31.41
N SER A 91 -26.22 -20.85 -32.55
CA SER A 91 -26.66 -21.59 -33.74
C SER A 91 -26.40 -23.10 -33.58
N PRO A 92 -27.11 -23.99 -34.30
CA PRO A 92 -26.85 -25.43 -34.26
C PRO A 92 -25.41 -25.82 -34.63
N GLU A 93 -24.79 -25.10 -35.56
CA GLU A 93 -23.41 -25.31 -36.01
C GLU A 93 -22.42 -24.91 -34.91
N GLN A 94 -22.64 -23.76 -34.27
CA GLN A 94 -21.84 -23.28 -33.14
C GLN A 94 -21.96 -24.20 -31.92
N GLU A 95 -23.19 -24.64 -31.59
CA GLU A 95 -23.46 -25.60 -30.51
C GLU A 95 -22.68 -26.90 -30.76
N SER A 96 -22.74 -27.40 -31.99
CA SER A 96 -22.05 -28.63 -32.38
C SER A 96 -20.52 -28.46 -32.33
N ALA A 97 -19.99 -27.33 -32.78
CA ALA A 97 -18.56 -27.04 -32.72
C ALA A 97 -18.06 -26.99 -31.26
N LEU A 98 -18.77 -26.30 -30.38
CA LEU A 98 -18.46 -26.21 -28.95
C LEU A 98 -18.49 -27.60 -28.28
N LEU A 99 -19.58 -28.35 -28.44
CA LEU A 99 -19.73 -29.67 -27.82
C LEU A 99 -18.65 -30.65 -28.31
N ASN A 100 -18.35 -30.65 -29.61
CA ASN A 100 -17.31 -31.51 -30.18
C ASN A 100 -15.90 -31.10 -29.72
N PHE A 101 -15.62 -29.80 -29.61
CA PHE A 101 -14.37 -29.28 -29.09
C PHE A 101 -14.10 -29.83 -27.69
N VAL A 102 -15.07 -29.69 -26.77
CA VAL A 102 -14.95 -30.24 -25.41
C VAL A 102 -14.90 -31.76 -25.44
N ALA A 103 -15.81 -32.44 -26.15
CA ALA A 103 -15.84 -33.90 -26.22
C ALA A 103 -14.53 -34.53 -26.73
N SER A 104 -13.77 -33.80 -27.56
CA SER A 104 -12.47 -34.24 -28.09
C SER A 104 -11.34 -34.23 -27.06
N GLY A 105 -11.51 -33.57 -25.92
CA GLY A 105 -10.51 -33.47 -24.85
C GLY A 105 -10.06 -32.05 -24.52
N ARG A 106 -10.59 -31.03 -25.19
CA ARG A 106 -10.22 -29.64 -24.95
C ARG A 106 -10.93 -29.07 -23.70
N GLY A 107 -10.30 -28.07 -23.08
CA GLY A 107 -10.79 -27.48 -21.84
C GLY A 107 -11.97 -26.52 -22.07
N PHE A 108 -12.94 -26.53 -21.16
CA PHE A 108 -14.03 -25.54 -21.15
C PHE A 108 -14.14 -24.88 -19.78
N ILE A 109 -14.04 -23.55 -19.76
CA ILE A 109 -13.89 -22.74 -18.55
C ILE A 109 -14.96 -21.63 -18.54
N PRO A 110 -16.26 -21.96 -18.40
CA PRO A 110 -17.31 -20.96 -18.23
C PRO A 110 -17.16 -20.22 -16.88
N ILE A 111 -17.26 -18.90 -16.90
CA ILE A 111 -17.10 -18.04 -15.72
C ILE A 111 -18.35 -17.20 -15.51
N HIS A 112 -18.83 -17.12 -14.27
CA HIS A 112 -19.87 -16.21 -13.79
C HIS A 112 -21.12 -16.20 -14.69
N CYS A 113 -21.31 -15.13 -15.47
CA CYS A 113 -22.42 -14.89 -16.38
C CYS A 113 -22.56 -15.91 -17.51
N ALA A 114 -21.53 -16.72 -17.78
CA ALA A 114 -21.59 -17.79 -18.76
C ALA A 114 -22.68 -18.84 -18.48
N SER A 115 -23.14 -18.97 -17.22
CA SER A 115 -24.27 -19.82 -16.87
C SER A 115 -25.63 -19.24 -17.32
N TYR A 116 -25.65 -18.03 -17.88
CA TYR A 116 -26.79 -17.39 -18.54
C TYR A 116 -26.70 -17.44 -20.09
N CYS A 117 -25.58 -17.87 -20.67
CA CYS A 117 -25.45 -17.97 -22.12
C CYS A 117 -26.37 -19.04 -22.73
N PHE A 118 -26.69 -18.82 -24.00
CA PHE A 118 -27.29 -19.79 -24.92
C PHE A 118 -28.56 -20.43 -24.38
N LEU A 119 -29.50 -19.59 -23.94
CA LEU A 119 -30.77 -19.97 -23.33
C LEU A 119 -31.64 -20.88 -24.21
N ASN A 120 -31.37 -20.93 -25.52
CA ASN A 120 -32.01 -21.83 -26.48
C ASN A 120 -31.40 -23.24 -26.55
N SER A 121 -30.37 -23.58 -25.75
CA SER A 121 -29.65 -24.84 -25.78
C SER A 121 -29.66 -25.55 -24.43
N ASP A 122 -30.46 -26.61 -24.33
CA ASP A 122 -30.43 -27.50 -23.15
C ASP A 122 -29.10 -28.25 -23.01
N LYS A 123 -28.44 -28.54 -24.14
CA LYS A 123 -27.13 -29.21 -24.15
C LYS A 123 -26.03 -28.33 -23.58
N TYR A 124 -26.08 -27.03 -23.84
CA TYR A 124 -25.14 -26.08 -23.23
C TYR A 124 -25.34 -25.98 -21.73
N VAL A 125 -26.61 -25.88 -21.27
CA VAL A 125 -26.92 -25.89 -19.84
C VAL A 125 -26.40 -27.16 -19.17
N GLU A 126 -26.56 -28.32 -19.82
CA GLU A 126 -26.00 -29.59 -19.34
C GLU A 126 -24.46 -29.59 -19.34
N LEU A 127 -23.82 -28.97 -20.33
CA LEU A 127 -22.37 -28.84 -20.43
C LEU A 127 -21.79 -28.02 -19.26
N VAL A 128 -22.36 -26.84 -18.98
CA VAL A 128 -21.98 -25.97 -17.85
C VAL A 128 -22.30 -26.64 -16.51
N GLY A 129 -23.46 -27.29 -16.43
CA GLY A 129 -23.90 -28.11 -15.30
C GLY A 129 -24.91 -27.45 -14.36
N ALA A 130 -25.21 -26.17 -14.58
CA ALA A 130 -26.35 -25.45 -14.00
C ALA A 130 -26.65 -24.21 -14.84
N GLN A 131 -27.81 -23.59 -14.61
CA GLN A 131 -28.21 -22.34 -15.26
C GLN A 131 -28.47 -21.25 -14.22
N PHE A 132 -28.00 -20.04 -14.49
CA PHE A 132 -28.31 -18.86 -13.67
C PHE A 132 -29.83 -18.70 -13.46
N GLN A 133 -30.27 -18.40 -12.24
CA GLN A 133 -31.67 -18.11 -11.93
C GLN A 133 -31.87 -16.65 -11.53
N ARG A 134 -31.10 -16.17 -10.54
CA ARG A 134 -31.19 -14.83 -9.94
C ARG A 134 -29.93 -14.54 -9.14
N HIS A 135 -29.72 -13.28 -8.76
CA HIS A 135 -28.66 -12.88 -7.85
C HIS A 135 -29.12 -11.79 -6.87
N THR A 136 -28.35 -11.62 -5.80
CA THR A 136 -28.25 -10.35 -5.06
C THR A 136 -26.79 -9.87 -5.19
N THR A 137 -26.28 -9.08 -4.24
CA THR A 137 -24.85 -8.73 -4.17
C THR A 137 -24.38 -8.76 -2.73
N GLY A 138 -23.09 -9.01 -2.52
CA GLY A 138 -22.49 -8.97 -1.20
C GLY A 138 -21.03 -9.39 -1.18
N THR A 139 -20.37 -9.14 -0.05
CA THR A 139 -19.04 -9.66 0.25
C THR A 139 -19.18 -10.96 1.04
N PHE A 140 -18.53 -12.02 0.57
CA PHE A 140 -18.56 -13.33 1.22
C PHE A 140 -17.30 -14.13 0.92
N ARG A 141 -17.10 -15.19 1.71
CA ARG A 141 -16.09 -16.23 1.52
C ARG A 141 -16.79 -17.56 1.24
N THR A 142 -16.26 -18.32 0.29
CA THR A 142 -16.72 -19.68 0.01
C THR A 142 -16.18 -20.69 1.01
N GLU A 143 -16.87 -21.81 1.18
CA GLU A 143 -16.37 -22.98 1.89
C GLU A 143 -15.85 -24.00 0.87
N VAL A 144 -14.59 -24.43 1.03
CA VAL A 144 -14.01 -25.52 0.22
C VAL A 144 -14.55 -26.85 0.74
N VAL A 145 -15.39 -27.52 -0.05
CA VAL A 145 -16.07 -28.77 0.35
C VAL A 145 -15.40 -30.04 -0.19
N ARG A 146 -14.42 -29.88 -1.10
CA ARG A 146 -13.61 -30.97 -1.66
C ARG A 146 -12.11 -30.65 -1.62
N PRO A 147 -11.52 -30.53 -0.42
CA PRO A 147 -10.09 -30.20 -0.27
C PRO A 147 -9.15 -31.28 -0.85
N ASP A 148 -9.65 -32.50 -1.07
CA ASP A 148 -8.94 -33.62 -1.67
C ASP A 148 -8.76 -33.48 -3.20
N HIS A 149 -9.61 -32.70 -3.88
CA HIS A 149 -9.59 -32.56 -5.33
C HIS A 149 -8.30 -31.85 -5.80
N PRO A 150 -7.66 -32.27 -6.90
CA PRO A 150 -6.39 -31.68 -7.36
C PRO A 150 -6.40 -30.15 -7.50
N ILE A 151 -7.51 -29.57 -7.97
CA ILE A 151 -7.69 -28.10 -8.04
C ILE A 151 -7.59 -27.46 -6.65
N MET A 152 -8.10 -28.10 -5.60
CA MET A 152 -8.22 -27.51 -4.26
C MET A 152 -7.02 -27.79 -3.35
N GLN A 153 -6.10 -28.65 -3.76
CA GLN A 153 -4.90 -28.96 -2.96
C GLN A 153 -3.98 -27.72 -2.85
N GLY A 154 -3.79 -27.24 -1.62
CA GLY A 154 -3.05 -26.01 -1.34
C GLY A 154 -3.80 -24.72 -1.69
N PHE A 155 -5.09 -24.80 -2.04
CA PHE A 155 -5.93 -23.62 -2.24
C PHE A 155 -6.83 -23.39 -1.03
N HIS A 156 -6.73 -22.22 -0.42
CA HIS A 156 -7.66 -21.75 0.60
C HIS A 156 -8.63 -20.73 0.00
N ALA A 157 -9.89 -20.75 0.43
CA ALA A 157 -10.91 -19.81 -0.05
C ALA A 157 -10.46 -18.36 0.15
N PHE A 158 -10.94 -17.45 -0.70
CA PHE A 158 -10.75 -16.01 -0.55
C PHE A 158 -12.09 -15.31 -0.32
N GLU A 159 -12.01 -14.07 0.14
CA GLU A 159 -13.15 -13.17 0.24
C GLU A 159 -13.16 -12.17 -0.92
N SER A 160 -14.33 -11.94 -1.50
CA SER A 160 -14.56 -10.90 -2.50
C SER A 160 -16.01 -10.40 -2.42
N TRP A 161 -16.24 -9.18 -2.89
CA TRP A 161 -17.59 -8.75 -3.24
C TRP A 161 -17.94 -9.32 -4.61
N ASP A 162 -19.13 -9.90 -4.75
CA ASP A 162 -19.63 -10.42 -6.03
C ASP A 162 -21.17 -10.43 -6.08
N GLU A 163 -21.73 -10.78 -7.24
CA GLU A 163 -23.14 -11.12 -7.35
C GLU A 163 -23.39 -12.51 -6.78
N THR A 164 -24.21 -12.57 -5.73
CA THR A 164 -24.58 -13.77 -4.98
C THR A 164 -25.59 -14.61 -5.77
N TYR A 165 -25.10 -15.29 -6.81
CA TYR A 165 -25.88 -16.13 -7.71
C TYR A 165 -26.67 -17.21 -6.96
N THR A 166 -27.82 -17.55 -7.50
CA THR A 166 -28.56 -18.79 -7.27
C THR A 166 -28.75 -19.45 -8.62
N HIS A 167 -28.45 -20.74 -8.72
CA HIS A 167 -28.62 -21.50 -9.94
C HIS A 167 -29.81 -22.46 -9.84
N HIS A 168 -30.35 -22.80 -11.00
CA HIS A 168 -31.36 -23.83 -11.18
C HIS A 168 -30.92 -24.78 -12.31
N ARG A 169 -31.72 -25.83 -12.60
CA ARG A 169 -31.38 -26.86 -13.60
C ARG A 169 -30.01 -27.53 -13.38
N HIS A 170 -29.65 -27.65 -12.11
CA HIS A 170 -28.50 -28.42 -11.65
C HIS A 170 -28.54 -29.85 -12.19
N ASN A 171 -27.49 -30.29 -12.88
CA ASN A 171 -27.32 -31.69 -13.27
C ASN A 171 -26.89 -32.58 -12.08
N ALA A 172 -26.85 -33.91 -12.28
CA ALA A 172 -26.50 -34.86 -11.22
C ALA A 172 -25.02 -35.28 -11.20
N ASP A 173 -24.27 -34.99 -12.26
CA ASP A 173 -22.95 -35.54 -12.56
C ASP A 173 -21.80 -34.51 -12.45
N ARG A 174 -22.00 -33.44 -11.66
CA ARG A 174 -20.93 -32.49 -11.30
C ARG A 174 -20.32 -32.80 -9.94
N THR A 175 -19.06 -32.43 -9.78
CA THR A 175 -18.37 -32.39 -8.47
C THR A 175 -18.26 -30.95 -8.02
N VAL A 176 -18.96 -30.59 -6.94
CA VAL A 176 -18.89 -29.26 -6.32
C VAL A 176 -17.61 -29.16 -5.51
N LEU A 177 -16.82 -28.12 -5.76
CA LEU A 177 -15.54 -27.85 -5.08
C LEU A 177 -15.68 -26.78 -4.00
N GLU A 178 -16.48 -25.75 -4.26
CA GLU A 178 -16.78 -24.66 -3.33
C GLU A 178 -18.29 -24.43 -3.22
N VAL A 179 -18.74 -24.03 -2.03
CA VAL A 179 -20.11 -23.55 -1.81
C VAL A 179 -20.11 -22.16 -1.18
N ARG A 180 -21.08 -21.33 -1.55
CA ARG A 180 -21.42 -20.11 -0.81
C ARG A 180 -22.44 -20.46 0.26
N VAL A 181 -22.15 -20.07 1.50
CA VAL A 181 -23.05 -20.28 2.64
C VAL A 181 -23.78 -18.97 2.96
N ASP A 182 -25.11 -19.02 2.98
CA ASP A 182 -25.97 -17.89 3.37
C ASP A 182 -27.07 -18.41 4.33
N GLY A 183 -26.84 -18.22 5.63
CA GLY A 183 -27.61 -18.87 6.68
C GLY A 183 -27.53 -20.40 6.57
N GLU A 184 -28.66 -21.06 6.36
CA GLU A 184 -28.73 -22.51 6.14
C GLU A 184 -28.55 -22.91 4.65
N GLN A 185 -28.59 -21.95 3.73
CA GLN A 185 -28.47 -22.23 2.29
C GLN A 185 -27.01 -22.45 1.90
N ARG A 186 -26.75 -23.50 1.13
CA ARG A 186 -25.42 -23.85 0.60
C ARG A 186 -25.51 -23.92 -0.93
N GLU A 187 -25.17 -22.83 -1.59
CA GLU A 187 -25.23 -22.72 -3.05
C GLU A 187 -23.92 -23.23 -3.67
N PRO A 188 -23.93 -24.19 -4.61
CA PRO A 188 -22.75 -24.57 -5.38
C PRO A 188 -22.14 -23.34 -6.06
N TRP A 189 -20.85 -23.12 -5.87
CA TRP A 189 -20.18 -21.90 -6.33
C TRP A 189 -19.12 -22.18 -7.38
N THR A 190 -18.28 -23.17 -7.14
CA THR A 190 -17.28 -23.66 -8.09
C THR A 190 -17.45 -25.16 -8.22
N TRP A 191 -17.48 -25.67 -9.45
CA TRP A 191 -17.62 -27.10 -9.70
C TRP A 191 -16.91 -27.54 -10.97
N VAL A 192 -16.71 -28.85 -11.07
CA VAL A 192 -16.15 -29.49 -12.25
C VAL A 192 -17.07 -30.56 -12.81
N ARG A 193 -16.94 -30.81 -14.11
CA ARG A 193 -17.64 -31.87 -14.83
C ARG A 193 -16.77 -32.43 -15.96
N GLN A 194 -17.15 -33.58 -16.49
CA GLN A 194 -16.57 -34.15 -17.71
C GLN A 194 -17.64 -34.28 -18.81
N HIS A 195 -17.23 -34.06 -20.05
CA HIS A 195 -18.06 -34.31 -21.23
C HIS A 195 -17.19 -34.92 -22.34
N GLY A 196 -17.50 -36.16 -22.73
CA GLY A 196 -16.59 -36.93 -23.59
C GLY A 196 -15.23 -37.12 -22.92
N LYS A 197 -14.15 -36.69 -23.60
CA LYS A 197 -12.79 -36.66 -23.03
C LYS A 197 -12.45 -35.32 -22.37
N GLY A 198 -13.28 -34.29 -22.56
CA GLY A 198 -13.03 -32.94 -22.06
C GLY A 198 -13.40 -32.77 -20.61
N ARG A 199 -12.80 -31.75 -20.01
CA ARG A 199 -13.00 -31.34 -18.62
C ARG A 199 -13.54 -29.92 -18.59
N ILE A 200 -14.54 -29.71 -17.74
CA ILE A 200 -15.24 -28.45 -17.56
C ILE A 200 -14.97 -27.94 -16.15
N PHE A 201 -14.52 -26.70 -16.04
CA PHE A 201 -14.39 -25.98 -14.78
C PHE A 201 -15.33 -24.77 -14.82
N TYR A 202 -16.29 -24.70 -13.90
CA TYR A 202 -17.14 -23.54 -13.73
C TYR A 202 -16.89 -22.89 -12.37
N THR A 203 -16.89 -21.56 -12.35
CA THR A 203 -17.02 -20.79 -11.11
C THR A 203 -18.01 -19.66 -11.29
N ALA A 204 -18.84 -19.43 -10.27
CA ALA A 204 -19.77 -18.30 -10.20
C ALA A 204 -19.09 -16.99 -9.79
N TRP A 205 -17.80 -17.02 -9.42
CA TRP A 205 -17.01 -15.80 -9.22
C TRP A 205 -16.82 -15.03 -10.52
N GLY A 206 -16.96 -13.69 -10.50
CA GLY A 206 -16.48 -12.84 -11.59
C GLY A 206 -17.36 -11.66 -12.00
N HIS A 207 -18.08 -10.98 -11.11
CA HIS A 207 -18.89 -9.81 -11.53
C HIS A 207 -18.04 -8.61 -12.01
N ASP A 208 -17.04 -8.17 -11.23
CA ASP A 208 -16.24 -6.97 -11.53
C ASP A 208 -14.79 -7.00 -11.01
N SER A 209 -14.10 -5.85 -11.08
CA SER A 209 -12.66 -5.70 -10.78
C SER A 209 -12.27 -6.16 -9.40
N ARG A 210 -13.20 -6.18 -8.44
CA ARG A 210 -12.91 -6.63 -7.07
C ARG A 210 -12.62 -8.13 -7.03
N THR A 211 -13.31 -8.92 -7.86
CA THR A 211 -13.01 -10.36 -8.02
C THR A 211 -11.93 -10.56 -9.08
N TRP A 212 -11.99 -9.86 -10.22
CA TRP A 212 -11.05 -10.04 -11.31
C TRP A 212 -9.62 -9.56 -11.01
N GLY A 213 -9.44 -8.66 -10.04
CA GLY A 213 -8.13 -8.27 -9.51
C GLY A 213 -7.66 -9.11 -8.32
N ASN A 214 -8.47 -10.06 -7.84
CA ASN A 214 -8.16 -10.83 -6.63
C ASN A 214 -7.14 -11.95 -6.92
N PRO A 215 -6.00 -12.02 -6.20
CA PRO A 215 -5.01 -13.07 -6.40
C PRO A 215 -5.54 -14.49 -6.18
N GLY A 216 -6.50 -14.67 -5.28
CA GLY A 216 -7.18 -15.95 -5.05
C GLY A 216 -8.02 -16.37 -6.24
N PHE A 217 -8.73 -15.43 -6.86
CA PHE A 217 -9.44 -15.68 -8.09
C PHE A 217 -8.48 -16.05 -9.23
N HIS A 218 -7.36 -15.34 -9.41
CA HIS A 218 -6.35 -15.71 -10.41
C HIS A 218 -5.78 -17.11 -10.19
N ASN A 219 -5.46 -17.46 -8.94
CA ASN A 219 -4.96 -18.79 -8.59
C ASN A 219 -6.01 -19.88 -8.87
N LEU A 220 -7.27 -19.63 -8.52
CA LEU A 220 -8.39 -20.53 -8.79
C LEU A 220 -8.61 -20.73 -10.31
N ILE A 221 -8.62 -19.64 -11.09
CA ILE A 221 -8.79 -19.69 -12.54
C ILE A 221 -7.63 -20.44 -13.21
N GLU A 222 -6.38 -20.18 -12.80
CA GLU A 222 -5.23 -20.93 -13.32
C GLU A 222 -5.36 -22.44 -13.05
N ARG A 223 -5.69 -22.82 -11.81
CA ARG A 223 -5.92 -24.23 -11.43
C ARG A 223 -7.04 -24.85 -12.26
N GLY A 224 -8.11 -24.09 -12.49
CA GLY A 224 -9.24 -24.47 -13.33
C GLY A 224 -8.84 -24.69 -14.79
N ILE A 225 -8.10 -23.75 -15.39
CA ILE A 225 -7.58 -23.85 -16.76
C ILE A 225 -6.68 -25.07 -16.91
N ARG A 226 -5.65 -25.20 -16.07
CA ARG A 226 -4.70 -26.32 -16.13
C ARG A 226 -5.41 -27.65 -15.97
N TRP A 227 -6.34 -27.75 -15.01
CA TRP A 227 -7.12 -28.98 -14.83
C TRP A 227 -7.99 -29.30 -16.05
N ALA A 228 -8.67 -28.29 -16.60
CA ALA A 228 -9.58 -28.42 -17.75
C ALA A 228 -8.83 -28.82 -19.03
N THR A 229 -7.61 -28.31 -19.23
CA THR A 229 -6.73 -28.67 -20.36
C THR A 229 -5.91 -29.94 -20.11
N GLN A 230 -6.22 -30.70 -19.06
CA GLN A 230 -5.57 -31.96 -18.67
C GLN A 230 -4.13 -31.83 -18.15
N GLY A 231 -3.67 -30.62 -17.85
CA GLY A 231 -2.41 -30.35 -17.13
C GLY A 231 -2.52 -30.51 -15.61
N ASP A 232 -1.42 -30.18 -14.92
CA ASP A 232 -1.31 -30.26 -13.46
C ASP A 232 -1.69 -28.93 -12.78
N PRO A 233 -2.77 -28.89 -11.97
CA PRO A 233 -3.17 -27.69 -11.22
C PRO A 233 -2.16 -27.26 -10.15
N ALA A 234 -1.30 -28.18 -9.66
CA ALA A 234 -0.34 -27.88 -8.59
C ALA A 234 0.71 -26.83 -9.01
N ILE A 235 0.93 -26.64 -10.32
CA ILE A 235 1.81 -25.61 -10.87
C ILE A 235 1.43 -24.20 -10.40
N ALA A 236 0.15 -23.95 -10.13
CA ALA A 236 -0.32 -22.66 -9.62
C ALA A 236 0.21 -22.31 -8.21
N GLY A 237 0.74 -23.29 -7.48
CA GLY A 237 1.27 -23.12 -6.13
C GLY A 237 0.20 -22.86 -5.07
N THR A 238 0.60 -22.93 -3.80
CA THR A 238 -0.30 -22.71 -2.65
C THR A 238 -0.84 -21.28 -2.61
N TYR A 239 -2.13 -21.13 -2.34
CA TYR A 239 -2.77 -19.83 -2.11
C TYR A 239 -3.44 -19.79 -0.74
N THR A 240 -3.08 -18.80 0.07
CA THR A 240 -3.81 -18.42 1.29
C THR A 240 -4.00 -16.91 1.30
N ASP A 241 -5.19 -16.45 1.68
CA ASP A 241 -5.51 -15.02 1.73
C ASP A 241 -5.23 -14.39 3.11
N GLN A 242 -5.01 -15.21 4.14
CA GLN A 242 -4.57 -14.85 5.49
C GLN A 242 -3.65 -15.93 6.08
N PRO A 243 -2.68 -15.58 6.95
CA PRO A 243 -1.86 -16.58 7.62
C PRO A 243 -2.64 -17.29 8.75
N ALA A 244 -2.19 -18.49 9.13
CA ALA A 244 -2.60 -19.08 10.40
C ALA A 244 -2.03 -18.23 11.56
N MET A 245 -2.78 -18.12 12.65
CA MET A 245 -2.39 -17.34 13.84
C MET A 245 -2.03 -18.26 15.00
N THR A 246 -1.10 -17.84 15.87
CA THR A 246 -0.79 -18.54 17.11
C THR A 246 -1.94 -18.40 18.10
N GLU A 247 -2.17 -19.44 18.91
CA GLU A 247 -3.15 -19.42 20.00
C GLU A 247 -2.46 -19.01 21.32
N ILE A 248 -3.21 -18.37 22.21
CA ILE A 248 -2.74 -18.09 23.57
C ILE A 248 -2.73 -19.40 24.36
N GLY A 249 -1.55 -19.82 24.81
CA GLY A 249 -1.36 -21.10 25.50
C GLY A 249 -1.99 -21.15 26.89
N GLU A 250 -2.34 -22.35 27.36
CA GLU A 250 -2.87 -22.56 28.73
C GLU A 250 -1.85 -22.14 29.82
N ASP A 251 -0.57 -22.18 29.48
CA ASP A 251 0.59 -21.78 30.28
C ASP A 251 0.88 -20.27 30.26
N ALA A 252 0.12 -19.48 29.49
CA ALA A 252 0.19 -18.02 29.53
C ALA A 252 -0.01 -17.50 30.97
N ALA A 253 0.66 -16.38 31.26
CA ALA A 253 0.66 -15.75 32.57
C ALA A 253 -0.78 -15.50 33.06
N LYS A 254 -0.98 -15.53 34.39
CA LYS A 254 -2.31 -15.27 34.96
C LYS A 254 -2.45 -13.80 35.32
N PHE A 255 -3.60 -13.24 34.98
CA PHE A 255 -3.91 -11.84 35.27
C PHE A 255 -4.29 -11.65 36.74
N ASP A 256 -3.57 -10.74 37.41
CA ASP A 256 -3.93 -10.19 38.71
C ASP A 256 -4.75 -8.91 38.55
N TYR A 257 -5.66 -8.64 39.50
CA TYR A 257 -6.49 -7.43 39.50
C TYR A 257 -6.39 -6.65 40.80
N VAL A 258 -6.58 -5.34 40.71
CA VAL A 258 -6.71 -4.42 41.85
C VAL A 258 -8.00 -3.62 41.74
N GLU A 259 -8.51 -3.13 42.85
CA GLU A 259 -9.64 -2.19 42.83
C GLU A 259 -9.20 -0.86 42.23
N ALA A 260 -9.99 -0.35 41.28
CA ALA A 260 -9.78 0.94 40.63
C ALA A 260 -11.11 1.48 40.10
N GLU A 261 -11.29 2.80 40.05
CA GLU A 261 -12.47 3.41 39.44
C GLU A 261 -12.18 3.74 37.97
N ILE A 262 -12.69 2.90 37.07
CA ILE A 262 -12.44 3.03 35.64
C ILE A 262 -13.69 3.53 34.94
N VAL A 263 -13.51 4.59 34.15
CA VAL A 263 -14.57 5.15 33.30
C VAL A 263 -15.01 4.11 32.27
N ASN A 264 -16.33 3.92 32.17
CA ASN A 264 -16.95 2.99 31.23
C ASN A 264 -17.84 3.75 30.24
N TYR A 265 -17.53 3.63 28.94
CA TYR A 265 -18.35 4.18 27.86
C TYR A 265 -19.14 3.04 27.18
N PRO A 266 -20.44 2.88 27.48
CA PRO A 266 -21.24 1.79 26.94
C PRO A 266 -21.47 1.92 25.42
N ALA A 267 -21.28 0.81 24.71
CA ALA A 267 -21.67 0.68 23.31
C ALA A 267 -23.19 0.85 23.20
N ASN A 268 -23.66 1.74 22.32
CA ASN A 268 -25.08 2.11 22.06
C ASN A 268 -25.65 3.30 22.85
N GLU A 269 -24.86 3.98 23.68
CA GLU A 269 -25.29 5.26 24.27
C GLU A 269 -24.80 6.46 23.46
N LYS A 270 -25.37 7.64 23.75
CA LYS A 270 -24.89 8.91 23.17
C LYS A 270 -23.42 9.13 23.55
N TRP A 271 -22.65 9.70 22.62
CA TRP A 271 -21.25 10.05 22.85
C TRP A 271 -21.07 10.88 24.13
N GLY A 272 -20.11 10.49 24.97
CA GLY A 272 -19.84 11.12 26.27
C GLY A 272 -20.69 10.61 27.45
N THR A 273 -21.67 9.73 27.23
CA THR A 273 -22.40 9.07 28.32
C THR A 273 -21.49 8.09 29.06
N ILE A 274 -21.49 8.16 30.39
CA ILE A 274 -20.76 7.21 31.24
C ILE A 274 -21.74 6.19 31.84
N GLY A 275 -21.39 4.91 31.75
CA GLY A 275 -22.07 3.81 32.40
C GLY A 275 -21.62 3.61 33.84
N LYS A 276 -22.01 2.50 34.45
CA LYS A 276 -21.47 2.09 35.76
C LYS A 276 -19.95 1.88 35.61
N PRO A 277 -19.10 2.47 36.49
CA PRO A 277 -17.66 2.27 36.47
C PRO A 277 -17.29 0.78 36.53
N LEU A 278 -16.20 0.44 35.86
CA LEU A 278 -15.55 -0.86 36.08
C LEU A 278 -14.66 -0.71 37.32
N ASN A 279 -14.75 -1.68 38.23
CA ASN A 279 -14.14 -1.59 39.56
C ASN A 279 -12.87 -2.43 39.73
N GLN A 280 -12.45 -3.12 38.67
CA GLN A 280 -11.27 -3.99 38.67
C GLN A 280 -10.36 -3.60 37.51
N MET A 281 -9.09 -3.34 37.83
CA MET A 281 -8.03 -3.05 36.87
C MET A 281 -7.02 -4.18 36.90
N GLN A 282 -6.66 -4.71 35.72
CA GLN A 282 -5.55 -5.64 35.58
C GLN A 282 -4.25 -4.97 36.06
N LYS A 283 -3.40 -5.68 36.80
CA LYS A 283 -2.03 -5.21 37.06
C LYS A 283 -1.17 -5.29 35.78
N PRO A 284 -0.18 -4.41 35.61
CA PRO A 284 0.78 -4.54 34.52
C PRO A 284 1.57 -5.85 34.68
N LEU A 285 1.81 -6.53 33.57
CA LEU A 285 2.67 -7.71 33.47
C LEU A 285 4.11 -7.28 33.18
N THR A 286 5.08 -8.15 33.44
CA THR A 286 6.43 -7.98 32.90
C THR A 286 6.43 -8.14 31.38
N PRO A 287 7.46 -7.66 30.65
CA PRO A 287 7.57 -7.86 29.20
C PRO A 287 7.47 -9.33 28.79
N ALA A 288 8.14 -10.24 29.51
CA ALA A 288 8.13 -11.67 29.21
C ALA A 288 6.75 -12.31 29.43
N GLU A 289 6.03 -11.94 30.49
CA GLU A 289 4.67 -12.43 30.74
C GLU A 289 3.68 -11.91 29.70
N SER A 290 3.73 -10.61 29.39
CA SER A 290 2.86 -9.98 28.39
C SER A 290 3.06 -10.55 26.99
N ALA A 291 4.30 -10.91 26.62
CA ALA A 291 4.57 -11.57 25.34
C ALA A 291 3.85 -12.93 25.16
N THR A 292 3.52 -13.63 26.26
CA THR A 292 2.73 -14.88 26.21
C THR A 292 1.25 -14.64 25.89
N HIS A 293 0.81 -13.39 25.99
CA HIS A 293 -0.55 -12.92 25.72
C HIS A 293 -0.67 -12.28 24.33
N VAL A 294 0.21 -12.64 23.39
CA VAL A 294 0.21 -12.08 22.03
C VAL A 294 0.01 -13.20 21.01
N SER A 295 -1.00 -13.02 20.15
CA SER A 295 -1.23 -13.80 18.94
C SER A 295 -0.58 -13.12 17.74
N ILE A 296 0.20 -13.89 16.99
CA ILE A 296 0.95 -13.46 15.79
C ILE A 296 0.80 -14.52 14.68
N PRO A 297 1.13 -14.20 13.42
CA PRO A 297 1.15 -15.22 12.37
C PRO A 297 2.11 -16.37 12.68
N VAL A 298 1.70 -17.60 12.42
CA VAL A 298 2.56 -18.79 12.56
C VAL A 298 3.77 -18.67 11.63
N GLY A 299 4.95 -19.01 12.15
CA GLY A 299 6.24 -18.85 11.46
C GLY A 299 6.93 -17.50 11.73
N PHE A 300 6.34 -16.67 12.58
CA PHE A 300 6.95 -15.46 13.11
C PHE A 300 7.32 -15.67 14.57
N ASP A 301 8.36 -14.96 15.01
CA ASP A 301 8.89 -14.93 16.36
C ASP A 301 8.74 -13.51 16.90
N LEU A 302 8.21 -13.40 18.13
CA LEU A 302 8.07 -12.14 18.84
C LEU A 302 9.30 -11.90 19.72
N GLU A 303 10.08 -10.87 19.41
CA GLU A 303 11.34 -10.57 20.08
C GLU A 303 11.25 -9.22 20.78
N LEU A 304 11.53 -9.20 22.09
CA LEU A 304 11.65 -7.95 22.84
C LEU A 304 12.99 -7.29 22.51
N VAL A 305 12.98 -6.05 22.04
CA VAL A 305 14.21 -5.30 21.72
C VAL A 305 14.58 -4.31 22.81
N ALA A 306 13.62 -3.54 23.30
CA ALA A 306 13.83 -2.58 24.38
C ALA A 306 12.55 -2.43 25.22
N SER A 307 12.69 -2.19 26.53
CA SER A 307 11.57 -1.98 27.45
C SER A 307 11.92 -1.03 28.58
N GLU A 308 10.94 -0.74 29.44
CA GLU A 308 11.20 -0.24 30.78
C GLU A 308 12.08 -1.20 31.60
N PRO A 309 12.97 -0.69 32.50
CA PRO A 309 13.26 0.72 32.77
C PRO A 309 14.36 1.34 31.88
N GLU A 310 14.93 0.61 30.93
CA GLU A 310 16.05 1.08 30.09
C GLU A 310 15.64 2.24 29.18
N ILE A 311 14.39 2.23 28.71
CA ILE A 311 13.76 3.38 28.07
C ILE A 311 13.38 4.39 29.16
N GLY A 312 13.88 5.62 29.06
CA GLY A 312 13.82 6.64 30.12
C GLY A 312 12.48 7.35 30.30
N GLY A 313 11.43 6.86 29.63
CA GLY A 313 10.07 7.41 29.53
C GLY A 313 9.22 6.51 28.63
N LYS A 314 8.06 6.99 28.19
CA LYS A 314 7.23 6.22 27.25
C LYS A 314 7.67 6.47 25.79
N PRO A 315 7.90 5.42 24.98
CA PRO A 315 8.30 5.57 23.58
C PRO A 315 7.12 6.07 22.71
N ILE A 316 7.24 7.21 22.05
CA ILE A 316 6.20 7.74 21.12
C ILE A 316 6.48 7.34 19.68
N CYS A 317 7.75 7.42 19.26
CA CYS A 317 8.17 7.23 17.88
C CYS A 317 9.52 6.53 17.84
N MET A 318 9.75 5.75 16.79
CA MET A 318 11.05 5.16 16.48
C MET A 318 11.44 5.34 15.01
N ASN A 319 12.75 5.34 14.75
CA ASN A 319 13.33 5.27 13.40
C ASN A 319 14.77 4.70 13.50
N TRP A 320 15.45 4.51 12.37
CA TRP A 320 16.83 3.99 12.34
C TRP A 320 17.79 4.88 11.57
N ASP A 321 19.02 4.99 12.04
CA ASP A 321 20.07 5.74 11.35
C ASP A 321 20.75 4.90 10.25
N ASP A 322 21.70 5.52 9.53
CA ASP A 322 22.48 4.87 8.46
C ASP A 322 23.32 3.66 8.95
N ARG A 323 23.46 3.48 10.28
CA ARG A 323 24.15 2.36 10.92
C ARG A 323 23.17 1.26 11.38
N GLY A 324 21.87 1.45 11.16
CA GLY A 324 20.82 0.51 11.59
C GLY A 324 20.51 0.55 13.08
N ARG A 325 20.99 1.57 13.82
CA ARG A 325 20.70 1.71 15.26
C ARG A 325 19.29 2.23 15.45
N LEU A 326 18.59 1.75 16.49
CA LEU A 326 17.24 2.19 16.83
C LEU A 326 17.30 3.55 17.53
N TRP A 327 16.51 4.51 17.08
CA TRP A 327 16.34 5.83 17.70
C TRP A 327 14.91 5.98 18.18
N VAL A 328 14.73 6.36 19.45
CA VAL A 328 13.43 6.42 20.12
C VAL A 328 13.17 7.81 20.67
N CYS A 329 12.04 8.40 20.30
CA CYS A 329 11.47 9.56 20.98
C CYS A 329 10.77 9.08 22.26
N GLU A 330 11.21 9.58 23.42
CA GLU A 330 10.66 9.24 24.73
C GLU A 330 9.91 10.44 25.31
N THR A 331 8.78 10.21 25.96
CA THR A 331 8.05 11.26 26.69
C THR A 331 7.78 10.89 28.14
N VAL A 332 7.86 11.92 28.99
CA VAL A 332 7.28 11.97 30.33
C VAL A 332 6.21 13.06 30.41
N ASP A 333 6.27 14.07 29.53
CA ASP A 333 5.39 15.23 29.53
C ASP A 333 3.98 14.91 28.97
N TYR A 334 3.85 13.93 28.06
CA TYR A 334 2.55 13.57 27.49
C TYR A 334 1.61 12.91 28.51
N PRO A 335 0.27 13.18 28.48
CA PRO A 335 -0.36 14.26 27.73
C PRO A 335 -0.41 15.57 28.53
N ASN A 336 -0.59 15.51 29.86
CA ASN A 336 -0.98 16.68 30.67
C ASN A 336 0.16 17.38 31.43
N GLU A 337 1.40 16.87 31.35
CA GLU A 337 2.55 17.39 32.07
C GLU A 337 3.40 18.34 31.22
N LEU A 338 2.77 19.09 30.31
CA LEU A 338 3.43 20.11 29.51
C LEU A 338 4.22 21.11 30.37
N GLN A 339 5.50 21.26 30.02
CA GLN A 339 6.42 22.20 30.64
C GLN A 339 6.41 23.55 29.90
N ARG A 340 7.13 24.53 30.44
CA ARG A 340 7.33 25.81 29.76
C ARG A 340 8.21 25.62 28.51
N PRO A 341 8.10 26.51 27.50
CA PRO A 341 8.97 26.45 26.33
C PRO A 341 10.46 26.38 26.73
N GLY A 342 11.19 25.40 26.18
CA GLY A 342 12.60 25.15 26.51
C GLY A 342 12.87 24.39 27.81
N GLU A 343 11.84 24.11 28.61
CA GLU A 343 11.93 23.36 29.88
C GLU A 343 11.33 21.94 29.79
N GLY A 344 11.06 21.45 28.58
CA GLY A 344 10.57 20.09 28.36
C GLY A 344 11.51 19.03 28.94
N ARG A 345 10.97 17.86 29.30
CA ARG A 345 11.75 16.78 29.95
C ARG A 345 11.98 15.58 29.03
N ASP A 346 11.44 15.64 27.83
CA ASP A 346 11.44 14.56 26.85
C ASP A 346 12.79 14.47 26.13
N ARG A 347 13.04 13.30 25.53
CA ARG A 347 14.38 12.91 25.04
C ARG A 347 14.30 12.14 23.73
N ILE A 348 15.43 12.10 23.03
CA ILE A 348 15.71 11.11 21.99
C ILE A 348 16.85 10.22 22.47
N ARG A 349 16.65 8.90 22.39
CA ARG A 349 17.61 7.88 22.81
C ARG A 349 18.01 7.00 21.62
N ILE A 350 19.29 6.67 21.54
CA ILE A 350 19.83 5.66 20.65
C ILE A 350 19.92 4.35 21.44
N CYS A 351 19.30 3.30 20.93
CA CYS A 351 19.32 1.95 21.48
C CYS A 351 20.17 1.06 20.54
N GLU A 352 21.22 0.47 21.08
CA GLU A 352 22.18 -0.36 20.34
C GLU A 352 22.20 -1.78 20.92
N ASP A 353 22.11 -2.76 20.04
CA ASP A 353 22.46 -4.16 20.29
C ASP A 353 23.94 -4.32 19.93
N THR A 354 24.80 -4.48 20.94
CA THR A 354 26.26 -4.53 20.76
C THR A 354 26.82 -5.95 20.77
N ASP A 355 26.03 -6.94 21.18
CA ASP A 355 26.41 -8.35 21.17
C ASP A 355 25.71 -9.21 20.09
N GLY A 356 24.71 -8.66 19.42
CA GLY A 356 24.00 -9.23 18.28
C GLY A 356 22.89 -10.21 18.66
N ASP A 357 22.39 -10.19 19.89
CA ASP A 357 21.32 -11.09 20.36
C ASP A 357 19.90 -10.62 20.01
N GLY A 358 19.77 -9.45 19.37
CA GLY A 358 18.51 -8.82 19.00
C GLY A 358 17.93 -7.89 20.06
N ARG A 359 18.60 -7.71 21.20
CA ARG A 359 18.18 -6.83 22.31
C ARG A 359 19.13 -5.66 22.46
N ALA A 360 18.59 -4.50 22.77
CA ALA A 360 19.42 -3.34 23.07
C ALA A 360 20.08 -3.50 24.45
N ASP A 361 21.41 -3.41 24.48
CA ASP A 361 22.22 -3.45 25.71
C ASP A 361 22.90 -2.10 26.03
N LYS A 362 22.97 -1.21 25.05
CA LYS A 362 23.55 0.14 25.18
C LYS A 362 22.55 1.22 24.81
N PHE A 363 22.49 2.24 25.66
CA PHE A 363 21.49 3.30 25.58
C PHE A 363 22.15 4.68 25.72
N THR A 364 22.14 5.48 24.65
CA THR A 364 22.75 6.81 24.62
C THR A 364 21.67 7.88 24.48
N VAL A 365 21.66 8.90 25.34
CA VAL A 365 20.75 10.05 25.18
C VAL A 365 21.35 11.00 24.15
N PHE A 366 20.78 11.03 22.96
CA PHE A 366 21.22 11.91 21.87
C PHE A 366 20.78 13.36 22.10
N ALA A 367 19.53 13.57 22.53
CA ALA A 367 19.00 14.90 22.79
C ALA A 367 18.07 14.90 23.99
N GLU A 368 18.13 15.97 24.78
CA GLU A 368 17.24 16.25 25.91
C GLU A 368 16.53 17.59 25.74
N ARG A 369 15.67 17.95 26.69
CA ARG A 369 14.90 19.21 26.68
C ARG A 369 14.00 19.35 25.45
N LEU A 370 13.34 18.26 25.12
CA LEU A 370 12.30 18.23 24.09
C LEU A 370 10.92 18.30 24.75
N SER A 371 9.92 18.69 23.97
CA SER A 371 8.52 18.81 24.39
C SER A 371 7.63 17.93 23.52
N ILE A 372 7.37 16.70 23.95
CA ILE A 372 6.57 15.70 23.25
C ILE A 372 7.06 15.53 21.80
N PRO A 373 8.27 14.99 21.58
CA PRO A 373 8.76 14.70 20.24
C PRO A 373 7.92 13.58 19.61
N THR A 374 7.12 13.92 18.60
CA THR A 374 6.10 13.02 18.02
C THR A 374 6.59 12.24 16.81
N SER A 375 7.63 12.72 16.12
CA SER A 375 8.26 11.98 15.03
C SER A 375 9.65 12.50 14.70
N LEU A 376 10.47 11.65 14.07
CA LEU A 376 11.81 12.01 13.60
C LEU A 376 12.18 11.37 12.25
N ALA A 377 13.03 12.05 11.48
CA ALA A 377 13.59 11.55 10.20
C ALA A 377 15.00 12.10 9.96
N PHE A 378 15.89 11.31 9.35
CA PHE A 378 17.30 11.69 9.15
C PHE A 378 17.49 12.60 7.94
N ALA A 379 18.36 13.61 8.09
CA ALA A 379 18.72 14.57 7.03
C ALA A 379 20.09 15.18 7.31
N TYR A 380 20.91 15.44 6.29
CA TYR A 380 22.18 16.18 6.36
C TYR A 380 23.13 15.75 7.50
N GLY A 381 23.19 14.44 7.79
CA GLY A 381 23.95 13.86 8.89
C GLY A 381 23.42 14.20 10.30
N GLY A 382 22.21 14.72 10.41
CA GLY A 382 21.47 14.94 11.65
C GLY A 382 20.04 14.38 11.56
N VAL A 383 19.14 14.90 12.38
CA VAL A 383 17.76 14.45 12.50
C VAL A 383 16.78 15.63 12.57
N VAL A 384 15.71 15.55 11.80
CA VAL A 384 14.55 16.44 11.86
C VAL A 384 13.57 15.88 12.88
N VAL A 385 13.05 16.72 13.77
CA VAL A 385 12.17 16.30 14.88
C VAL A 385 10.93 17.19 14.90
N HIS A 386 9.75 16.58 14.89
CA HIS A 386 8.51 17.29 15.22
C HIS A 386 8.30 17.31 16.72
N GLN A 387 8.13 18.51 17.28
CA GLN A 387 7.72 18.74 18.67
C GLN A 387 6.99 20.07 18.77
N ALA A 388 5.66 20.07 18.93
CA ALA A 388 4.90 21.32 18.91
C ALA A 388 5.41 22.33 19.98
N PRO A 389 5.62 23.61 19.64
CA PRO A 389 5.20 24.28 18.39
C PRO A 389 6.18 24.20 17.20
N ASP A 390 7.31 23.54 17.35
CA ASP A 390 8.46 23.63 16.45
C ASP A 390 8.74 22.35 15.66
N THR A 391 9.31 22.52 14.47
CA THR A 391 10.09 21.49 13.78
C THR A 391 11.57 21.82 13.97
N LEU A 392 12.32 20.92 14.59
CA LEU A 392 13.75 21.10 14.90
C LEU A 392 14.63 20.30 13.94
N PHE A 393 15.86 20.78 13.76
CA PHE A 393 17.00 20.03 13.25
C PHE A 393 18.04 19.89 14.37
N LEU A 394 18.43 18.66 14.66
CA LEU A 394 19.43 18.31 15.67
C LEU A 394 20.57 17.55 15.01
N LYS A 395 21.82 17.80 15.42
CA LYS A 395 22.99 17.12 14.86
C LYS A 395 24.11 17.03 15.89
N ASP A 396 24.87 15.95 15.81
CA ASP A 396 26.16 15.73 16.46
C ASP A 396 27.27 16.11 15.45
N THR A 397 28.26 16.91 15.87
CA THR A 397 29.38 17.32 15.02
C THR A 397 30.75 16.81 15.48
N ASP A 398 30.85 16.14 16.63
CA ASP A 398 32.11 15.63 17.18
C ASP A 398 32.17 14.10 17.33
N GLY A 399 31.05 13.41 17.11
CA GLY A 399 30.95 11.95 17.05
C GLY A 399 30.76 11.27 18.39
N ASP A 400 30.33 12.01 19.43
CA ASP A 400 30.01 11.46 20.75
C ASP A 400 28.57 10.93 20.88
N ASP A 401 27.80 10.96 19.78
CA ASP A 401 26.38 10.60 19.71
C ASP A 401 25.47 11.51 20.58
N VAL A 402 25.87 12.78 20.81
CA VAL A 402 25.09 13.83 21.49
C VAL A 402 24.90 15.05 20.58
N ALA A 403 23.67 15.56 20.52
CA ALA A 403 23.37 16.72 19.70
C ALA A 403 23.98 18.01 20.28
N ASP A 404 24.94 18.59 19.56
CA ASP A 404 25.55 19.91 19.84
C ASP A 404 24.94 21.04 18.98
N VAL A 405 24.26 20.68 17.89
CA VAL A 405 23.50 21.59 17.04
C VAL A 405 22.01 21.44 17.32
N ARG A 406 21.33 22.58 17.56
CA ARG A 406 19.87 22.69 17.58
C ARG A 406 19.43 23.91 16.77
N LYS A 407 18.65 23.69 15.71
CA LYS A 407 18.04 24.75 14.89
C LYS A 407 16.55 24.54 14.73
N THR A 408 15.76 25.60 14.77
CA THR A 408 14.34 25.55 14.40
C THR A 408 14.24 25.72 12.89
N LEU A 409 13.67 24.73 12.20
CA LEU A 409 13.38 24.82 10.76
C LEU A 409 12.17 25.73 10.52
N PHE A 410 11.11 25.52 11.28
CA PHE A 410 9.92 26.37 11.29
C PHE A 410 9.10 26.15 12.56
N THR A 411 8.19 27.07 12.84
CA THR A 411 7.31 27.08 14.01
C THR A 411 5.87 27.39 13.58
N GLY A 412 4.89 26.96 14.37
CA GLY A 412 3.46 27.21 14.10
C GLY A 412 2.56 26.00 14.36
N TRP A 413 3.10 24.87 14.83
CA TRP A 413 2.27 23.76 15.28
C TRP A 413 1.50 24.15 16.53
N SER A 414 0.21 23.84 16.58
CA SER A 414 -0.60 24.10 17.76
C SER A 414 -0.21 23.18 18.91
N THR A 415 -0.10 23.75 20.11
CA THR A 415 0.08 23.01 21.37
C THR A 415 -1.24 22.82 22.12
N GLY A 416 -2.38 23.17 21.50
CA GLY A 416 -3.69 23.19 22.15
C GLY A 416 -4.27 21.82 22.46
N ASP A 417 -3.81 20.77 21.77
CA ASP A 417 -4.17 19.39 22.04
C ASP A 417 -2.99 18.45 21.69
N THR A 418 -2.47 17.75 22.69
CA THR A 418 -1.23 16.99 22.59
C THR A 418 -1.34 15.69 21.79
N HIS A 419 -2.55 15.15 21.54
CA HIS A 419 -2.71 13.97 20.67
C HIS A 419 -3.01 14.30 19.21
N ALA A 420 -3.12 15.58 18.86
CA ALA A 420 -3.62 16.04 17.56
C ALA A 420 -2.59 16.94 16.84
N GLY A 421 -1.33 16.87 17.28
CA GLY A 421 -0.20 17.59 16.71
C GLY A 421 0.34 16.97 15.42
N PRO A 422 1.49 17.46 14.94
CA PRO A 422 2.20 16.85 13.81
C PRO A 422 2.69 15.45 14.19
N SER A 423 2.67 14.50 13.26
CA SER A 423 3.10 13.12 13.50
C SER A 423 3.54 12.41 12.22
N ASN A 424 4.17 11.24 12.39
CA ASN A 424 4.55 10.29 11.34
C ASN A 424 5.37 10.93 10.19
N LEU A 425 6.51 11.54 10.54
CA LEU A 425 7.43 12.17 9.59
C LEU A 425 8.18 11.12 8.77
N ARG A 426 8.20 11.25 7.44
CA ARG A 426 8.82 10.32 6.47
C ARG A 426 9.62 11.06 5.42
N TYR A 427 10.71 10.49 4.95
CA TYR A 427 11.35 10.94 3.71
C TYR A 427 10.71 10.24 2.51
N GLY A 428 10.25 11.00 1.53
CA GLY A 428 9.56 10.51 0.35
C GLY A 428 10.49 10.25 -0.83
N LEU A 429 10.00 9.46 -1.78
CA LEU A 429 10.72 9.11 -3.00
C LEU A 429 11.09 10.35 -3.84
N ASP A 430 10.30 11.41 -3.77
CA ASP A 430 10.49 12.66 -4.52
C ASP A 430 11.42 13.68 -3.83
N ASN A 431 12.11 13.26 -2.76
CA ASN A 431 13.00 14.07 -1.92
C ASN A 431 12.32 15.12 -1.04
N TRP A 432 11.02 14.98 -0.81
CA TRP A 432 10.29 15.76 0.19
C TRP A 432 10.11 14.96 1.49
N PHE A 433 10.06 15.66 2.62
CA PHE A 433 9.59 15.10 3.88
C PHE A 433 8.08 15.20 3.95
N TYR A 434 7.41 14.10 4.25
CA TYR A 434 5.96 14.01 4.42
C TYR A 434 5.60 13.85 5.88
N GLY A 435 4.52 14.48 6.29
CA GLY A 435 3.94 14.27 7.60
C GLY A 435 2.44 14.53 7.56
N MET A 436 1.79 14.32 8.69
CA MET A 436 0.42 14.73 8.87
C MET A 436 0.21 15.44 10.19
N VAL A 437 -0.81 16.28 10.26
CA VAL A 437 -1.21 16.94 11.48
C VAL A 437 -2.63 16.53 11.81
N GLY A 438 -2.89 16.27 13.09
CA GLY A 438 -4.23 16.15 13.63
C GLY A 438 -4.97 17.48 13.67
N TYR A 439 -6.19 17.49 14.23
CA TYR A 439 -7.04 18.68 14.22
C TYR A 439 -6.53 19.88 15.04
N ALA A 440 -5.42 19.76 15.78
CA ALA A 440 -4.78 20.90 16.44
C ALA A 440 -4.27 21.89 15.38
N GLY A 441 -3.86 21.38 14.21
CA GLY A 441 -3.53 22.18 13.05
C GLY A 441 -2.22 22.96 13.13
N PHE A 442 -2.03 23.81 12.14
CA PHE A 442 -0.90 24.69 11.97
C PHE A 442 -1.39 26.11 11.68
N GLU A 443 -0.80 27.10 12.33
CA GLU A 443 -0.92 28.51 11.97
C GLU A 443 0.43 29.21 12.16
N GLY A 444 1.00 29.72 11.08
CA GLY A 444 2.33 30.34 11.12
C GLY A 444 2.81 30.81 9.76
N GLU A 445 4.06 31.27 9.72
CA GLU A 445 4.75 31.65 8.49
C GLU A 445 5.92 30.69 8.25
N ILE A 446 6.01 30.14 7.03
CA ILE A 446 7.12 29.28 6.59
C ILE A 446 7.63 29.84 5.27
N GLY A 447 8.95 30.08 5.17
CA GLY A 447 9.56 30.57 3.92
C GLY A 447 8.96 31.88 3.42
N GLY A 448 8.51 32.77 4.31
CA GLY A 448 7.85 34.03 3.95
C GLY A 448 6.38 33.90 3.51
N GLN A 449 5.79 32.70 3.61
CA GLN A 449 4.39 32.45 3.26
C GLN A 449 3.59 32.06 4.49
N ARG A 450 2.45 32.73 4.69
CA ARG A 450 1.51 32.36 5.76
C ARG A 450 0.82 31.05 5.40
N GLN A 451 0.87 30.10 6.32
CA GLN A 451 0.20 28.79 6.22
C GLN A 451 -0.85 28.68 7.32
N SER A 452 -1.99 28.08 6.99
CA SER A 452 -3.08 27.82 7.94
C SER A 452 -3.90 26.63 7.48
N PHE A 453 -3.85 25.52 8.23
CA PHE A 453 -4.61 24.32 7.93
C PHE A 453 -4.91 23.53 9.20
N ARG A 454 -6.02 22.80 9.20
CA ARG A 454 -6.54 22.17 10.42
C ARG A 454 -6.09 20.73 10.62
N THR A 455 -6.09 19.91 9.57
CA THR A 455 -5.76 18.48 9.65
C THR A 455 -5.37 17.95 8.27
N GLY A 456 -4.54 16.92 8.21
CA GLY A 456 -4.24 16.17 6.99
C GLY A 456 -2.77 16.19 6.59
N PHE A 457 -2.52 15.87 5.32
CA PHE A 457 -1.17 15.66 4.79
C PHE A 457 -0.49 16.97 4.45
N TYR A 458 0.81 17.04 4.73
CA TYR A 458 1.70 18.09 4.26
C TYR A 458 3.03 17.49 3.84
N ARG A 459 3.81 18.30 3.11
CA ARG A 459 5.21 18.01 2.85
C ARG A 459 6.07 19.25 2.93
N PHE A 460 7.36 19.06 3.21
CA PHE A 460 8.35 20.12 3.18
C PHE A 460 9.71 19.61 2.74
N ARG A 461 10.56 20.51 2.26
CA ARG A 461 11.99 20.25 2.03
C ARG A 461 12.78 21.47 2.43
N PHE A 462 14.07 21.29 2.69
CA PHE A 462 14.93 22.36 3.19
C PHE A 462 16.37 22.14 2.75
N ASP A 463 17.09 23.25 2.65
CA ASP A 463 18.52 23.26 2.35
C ASP A 463 19.34 22.88 3.59
N ASP A 464 20.60 22.47 3.39
CA ASP A 464 21.52 22.10 4.46
C ASP A 464 21.49 23.13 5.61
N PRO A 465 20.96 22.76 6.80
CA PRO A 465 20.82 23.67 7.91
C PRO A 465 22.15 24.24 8.41
N MET A 466 23.29 23.66 8.05
CA MET A 466 24.61 24.16 8.44
C MET A 466 25.12 25.29 7.54
N LYS A 467 24.53 25.50 6.35
CA LYS A 467 24.99 26.52 5.39
C LYS A 467 24.41 27.91 5.63
N ALA A 468 23.34 28.03 6.43
CA ALA A 468 22.69 29.29 6.75
C ALA A 468 22.26 29.35 8.23
N GLU A 469 22.12 30.57 8.77
CA GLU A 469 21.58 30.77 10.11
C GLU A 469 20.10 30.35 10.19
N THR A 470 19.30 30.81 9.24
CA THR A 470 17.92 30.39 9.04
C THR A 470 17.84 29.51 7.78
N PRO A 471 17.58 28.19 7.93
CA PRO A 471 17.42 27.31 6.79
C PRO A 471 16.24 27.74 5.91
N HIS A 472 16.42 27.70 4.60
CA HIS A 472 15.32 27.89 3.67
C HIS A 472 14.44 26.63 3.67
N VAL A 473 13.13 26.82 3.85
CA VAL A 473 12.14 25.74 3.92
C VAL A 473 11.05 26.01 2.87
N GLU A 474 10.87 25.04 1.99
CA GLU A 474 9.71 24.98 1.10
C GLU A 474 8.65 24.08 1.74
N PHE A 475 7.39 24.50 1.72
CA PHE A 475 6.29 23.82 2.38
C PHE A 475 5.05 23.76 1.50
N GLU A 476 4.36 22.62 1.49
CA GLU A 476 3.09 22.44 0.78
C GLU A 476 2.11 21.67 1.66
N PHE A 477 0.93 22.25 1.91
CA PHE A 477 -0.20 21.50 2.44
C PHE A 477 -0.89 20.74 1.30
N LEU A 478 -1.00 19.41 1.42
CA LEU A 478 -1.40 18.55 0.32
C LEU A 478 -2.90 18.33 0.28
N ARG A 479 -3.52 17.96 1.40
CA ARG A 479 -4.97 17.68 1.46
C ARG A 479 -5.49 17.52 2.89
N ASN A 480 -6.74 17.95 3.11
CA ASN A 480 -7.47 17.68 4.34
C ASN A 480 -7.93 16.21 4.43
N THR A 481 -7.76 15.62 5.62
CA THR A 481 -8.42 14.38 6.04
C THR A 481 -9.69 14.69 6.82
N ASN A 482 -10.49 13.67 7.13
CA ASN A 482 -11.80 13.84 7.78
C ASN A 482 -11.74 13.95 9.31
N ASN A 483 -10.59 13.66 9.95
CA ASN A 483 -10.51 13.56 11.41
C ASN A 483 -9.07 13.76 11.93
N ASN A 484 -8.84 13.46 13.22
CA ASN A 484 -7.51 13.37 13.81
C ASN A 484 -6.66 12.32 13.08
N SER A 485 -5.41 12.62 12.81
CA SER A 485 -4.60 11.99 11.77
C SER A 485 -3.25 11.55 12.35
N TRP A 486 -2.89 10.26 12.19
CA TRP A 486 -1.73 9.66 12.90
C TRP A 486 -0.84 8.69 12.10
N GLY A 487 -1.18 8.33 10.87
CA GLY A 487 -0.33 7.48 10.02
C GLY A 487 -0.02 8.09 8.66
N VAL A 488 1.24 8.03 8.25
CA VAL A 488 1.68 8.28 6.87
C VAL A 488 2.35 6.99 6.36
N GLY A 489 1.86 6.51 5.23
CA GLY A 489 2.40 5.37 4.49
C GLY A 489 2.83 5.81 3.10
N ILE A 490 3.96 5.29 2.62
CA ILE A 490 4.42 5.54 1.25
C ILE A 490 4.70 4.19 0.59
N SER A 491 4.10 3.94 -0.57
CA SER A 491 4.41 2.75 -1.38
C SER A 491 5.78 2.86 -2.04
N GLU A 492 6.30 1.75 -2.56
CA GLU A 492 7.59 1.77 -3.27
C GLU A 492 7.58 2.60 -4.55
N GLU A 493 6.41 2.83 -5.15
CA GLU A 493 6.18 3.71 -6.29
C GLU A 493 5.96 5.18 -5.89
N GLY A 494 5.85 5.48 -4.59
CA GLY A 494 5.61 6.83 -4.08
C GLY A 494 4.13 7.23 -4.04
N GLU A 495 3.20 6.29 -3.89
CA GLU A 495 1.81 6.61 -3.55
C GLU A 495 1.67 6.89 -2.05
N LEU A 496 0.82 7.85 -1.70
CA LEU A 496 0.70 8.36 -0.33
C LEU A 496 -0.58 7.87 0.35
N PHE A 497 -0.41 7.19 1.46
CA PHE A 497 -1.47 6.66 2.30
C PHE A 497 -1.41 7.24 3.71
N GLY A 498 -2.49 7.05 4.46
CA GLY A 498 -2.47 7.36 5.88
C GLY A 498 -3.67 6.83 6.65
N SER A 499 -3.70 7.11 7.95
CA SER A 499 -4.76 6.65 8.86
C SER A 499 -5.31 7.80 9.71
N THR A 500 -6.58 7.70 10.08
CA THR A 500 -7.26 8.69 10.92
C THR A 500 -8.17 8.05 11.96
N ALA A 501 -8.62 8.84 12.93
CA ALA A 501 -9.60 8.43 13.92
C ALA A 501 -10.99 8.19 13.32
N ASN A 502 -11.82 7.48 14.08
CA ASN A 502 -13.26 7.29 13.89
C ASN A 502 -13.66 6.70 12.53
N ASN A 503 -13.52 5.39 12.40
CA ASN A 503 -13.93 4.59 11.23
C ASN A 503 -13.15 4.85 9.93
N ASN A 504 -11.96 5.45 10.02
CA ASN A 504 -11.16 5.72 8.84
C ASN A 504 -9.69 5.27 9.02
N PRO A 505 -9.47 3.95 9.12
CA PRO A 505 -8.14 3.40 9.37
C PRO A 505 -7.19 3.50 8.17
N SER A 506 -7.69 3.81 6.98
CA SER A 506 -6.89 3.83 5.75
C SER A 506 -7.44 4.86 4.76
N VAL A 507 -6.57 5.75 4.30
CA VAL A 507 -6.83 6.86 3.38
C VAL A 507 -5.77 6.84 2.27
N HIS A 508 -6.14 7.22 1.06
CA HIS A 508 -5.22 7.44 -0.06
C HIS A 508 -5.30 8.90 -0.54
N LEU A 509 -4.15 9.50 -0.88
CA LEU A 509 -4.06 10.83 -1.50
C LEU A 509 -3.63 10.70 -2.98
N PRO A 510 -4.58 10.65 -3.92
CA PRO A 510 -4.25 10.51 -5.35
C PRO A 510 -3.81 11.83 -6.01
N ILE A 511 -4.37 12.96 -5.58
CA ILE A 511 -4.08 14.27 -6.18
C ILE A 511 -3.88 15.29 -5.04
N PRO A 512 -2.82 16.11 -5.05
CA PRO A 512 -2.64 17.25 -4.14
C PRO A 512 -3.55 18.47 -4.42
N ASN A 513 -3.72 19.34 -3.43
CA ASN A 513 -4.49 20.59 -3.48
C ASN A 513 -4.11 21.50 -4.66
N ARG A 514 -2.82 21.64 -4.99
CA ARG A 514 -2.33 22.56 -6.04
C ARG A 514 -2.97 22.38 -7.42
N TYR A 515 -3.44 21.17 -7.75
CA TYR A 515 -4.13 20.89 -9.02
C TYR A 515 -5.59 21.35 -9.03
N TYR A 516 -6.21 21.45 -7.86
CA TYR A 516 -7.56 21.98 -7.70
C TYR A 516 -7.51 23.51 -7.60
N GLU A 517 -6.58 24.04 -6.82
CA GLU A 517 -6.43 25.47 -6.52
C GLU A 517 -6.07 26.29 -7.76
N ARG A 518 -5.36 25.71 -8.74
CA ARG A 518 -5.11 26.36 -10.04
C ARG A 518 -6.37 26.55 -10.87
N VAL A 519 -7.41 25.75 -10.65
CA VAL A 519 -8.68 25.85 -11.38
C VAL A 519 -9.64 26.77 -10.61
N ARG A 520 -9.65 28.05 -11.00
CA ARG A 520 -10.58 29.07 -10.48
C ARG A 520 -12.02 28.57 -10.35
N GLY A 521 -12.57 28.63 -9.13
CA GLY A 521 -13.94 28.22 -8.82
C GLY A 521 -14.12 26.72 -8.52
N TRP A 522 -13.02 25.98 -8.40
CA TRP A 522 -13.01 24.58 -8.02
C TRP A 522 -12.28 24.36 -6.71
N SER A 523 -12.69 23.34 -5.97
CA SER A 523 -12.11 22.95 -4.70
C SER A 523 -12.23 21.45 -4.56
N SER A 524 -11.28 20.86 -3.85
CA SER A 524 -11.33 19.44 -3.55
C SER A 524 -12.31 19.07 -2.46
N SER A 525 -12.69 17.79 -2.43
CA SER A 525 -13.29 17.18 -1.26
C SER A 525 -12.24 16.86 -0.20
N VAL A 526 -12.70 16.69 1.04
CA VAL A 526 -11.94 16.01 2.11
C VAL A 526 -11.70 14.54 1.69
N LEU A 527 -10.57 13.97 2.08
CA LEU A 527 -10.30 12.54 1.85
C LEU A 527 -11.13 11.67 2.81
N GLY A 528 -11.75 10.65 2.24
CA GLY A 528 -12.49 9.62 2.98
C GLY A 528 -11.69 8.32 3.13
N SER A 529 -12.30 7.37 3.83
CA SER A 529 -11.73 6.02 3.99
C SER A 529 -11.72 5.27 2.68
N ILE A 530 -10.60 4.61 2.41
CA ILE A 530 -10.50 3.57 1.40
C ILE A 530 -10.74 2.17 1.99
N ALA A 531 -10.83 2.04 3.32
CA ALA A 531 -11.21 0.78 3.96
C ALA A 531 -12.68 0.45 3.69
N ILE A 532 -12.94 -0.73 3.12
CA ILE A 532 -14.29 -1.23 2.79
C ILE A 532 -15.12 -1.45 4.07
N ASP A 533 -14.50 -1.98 5.12
CA ASP A 533 -15.07 -2.10 6.46
C ASP A 533 -14.06 -1.61 7.50
N PRO A 534 -14.46 -0.68 8.40
CA PRO A 534 -13.57 -0.19 9.46
C PRO A 534 -13.65 -1.02 10.75
N LYS A 535 -14.17 -2.25 10.71
CA LYS A 535 -14.11 -3.16 11.87
C LYS A 535 -12.66 -3.48 12.23
N PHE A 536 -12.44 -3.60 13.53
CA PHE A 536 -11.22 -4.18 14.09
C PHE A 536 -11.56 -5.54 14.72
N ASP A 537 -10.59 -6.43 14.87
CA ASP A 537 -10.84 -7.81 15.29
C ASP A 537 -10.03 -8.14 16.57
N PRO A 538 -10.42 -7.63 17.75
CA PRO A 538 -9.71 -7.91 18.98
C PRO A 538 -9.85 -9.38 19.40
N ILE A 539 -8.84 -9.91 20.10
CA ILE A 539 -8.87 -11.29 20.63
C ILE A 539 -9.40 -11.36 22.08
N THR A 540 -9.89 -10.24 22.60
CA THR A 540 -10.46 -10.10 23.95
C THR A 540 -11.69 -9.20 23.90
N ASP A 541 -12.63 -9.41 24.81
CA ASP A 541 -13.79 -8.53 25.00
C ASP A 541 -13.45 -7.29 25.85
N LYS A 542 -12.27 -7.26 26.46
CA LYS A 542 -11.80 -6.20 27.36
C LYS A 542 -11.15 -5.01 26.66
N VAL A 543 -11.72 -4.64 25.51
CA VAL A 543 -11.30 -3.45 24.76
C VAL A 543 -11.84 -2.18 25.38
N ARG A 544 -11.18 -1.05 25.10
CA ARG A 544 -11.39 0.19 25.84
C ARG A 544 -11.64 1.35 24.88
N GLN A 545 -12.90 1.54 24.48
CA GLN A 545 -13.31 2.50 23.45
C GLN A 545 -14.23 3.59 24.02
N VAL A 546 -14.07 4.82 23.54
CA VAL A 546 -14.94 5.97 23.89
C VAL A 546 -16.10 6.14 22.89
N ASP A 547 -15.91 5.66 21.67
CA ASP A 547 -16.84 5.72 20.55
C ASP A 547 -16.48 4.61 19.54
N GLN A 548 -17.24 4.52 18.44
CA GLN A 548 -17.00 3.56 17.35
C GLN A 548 -16.75 2.12 17.84
N HIS A 549 -17.50 1.68 18.86
CA HIS A 549 -17.35 0.35 19.45
C HIS A 549 -17.38 -0.75 18.38
N GLY A 550 -16.42 -1.66 18.41
CA GLY A 550 -16.27 -2.70 17.37
C GLY A 550 -15.50 -2.26 16.12
N ARG A 551 -15.00 -1.02 16.08
CA ARG A 551 -14.34 -0.41 14.92
C ARG A 551 -13.12 0.41 15.35
N PHE A 552 -12.33 0.89 14.39
CA PHE A 552 -11.20 1.78 14.67
C PHE A 552 -11.66 3.16 15.20
N THR A 553 -11.65 3.32 16.52
CA THR A 553 -11.69 4.63 17.21
C THR A 553 -10.41 5.42 16.94
N ALA A 554 -9.27 4.75 17.10
CA ALA A 554 -7.95 5.28 16.80
C ALA A 554 -7.22 4.31 15.88
N ALA A 555 -6.70 4.84 14.77
CA ALA A 555 -5.89 4.12 13.82
C ALA A 555 -4.54 4.84 13.70
N ALA A 556 -3.53 4.34 14.39
CA ALA A 556 -2.20 4.95 14.48
C ALA A 556 -1.21 4.24 13.56
N GLY A 557 -0.39 5.02 12.85
CA GLY A 557 0.51 4.48 11.83
C GLY A 557 -0.22 3.98 10.57
N HIS A 558 0.54 3.83 9.49
CA HIS A 558 0.08 3.26 8.22
C HIS A 558 1.29 2.76 7.41
N ALA A 559 2.23 2.07 8.05
CA ALA A 559 3.43 1.63 7.36
C ALA A 559 3.08 0.56 6.32
N LEU A 560 3.48 0.74 5.05
CA LEU A 560 3.41 -0.32 4.05
C LEU A 560 4.64 -1.23 4.18
N TYR A 561 4.43 -2.53 3.97
CA TYR A 561 5.54 -3.48 3.93
C TYR A 561 6.36 -3.32 2.64
N THR A 562 7.53 -2.68 2.73
CA THR A 562 8.38 -2.29 1.59
C THR A 562 9.76 -2.98 1.60
N ALA A 563 9.79 -4.20 2.15
CA ALA A 563 10.95 -5.10 2.18
C ALA A 563 10.61 -6.47 1.56
N ARG A 564 11.59 -7.39 1.45
CA ARG A 564 11.40 -8.74 0.85
C ARG A 564 11.54 -9.90 1.85
N GLN A 565 11.69 -9.60 3.13
CA GLN A 565 11.91 -10.60 4.19
C GLN A 565 10.66 -11.44 4.52
N TYR A 566 9.51 -10.80 4.75
CA TYR A 566 8.21 -11.46 4.91
C TYR A 566 7.74 -12.12 3.61
N PRO A 567 6.74 -13.03 3.66
CA PRO A 567 6.15 -13.63 2.47
C PRO A 567 5.68 -12.60 1.43
N ARG A 568 5.70 -13.00 0.16
CA ARG A 568 5.33 -12.14 -0.99
C ARG A 568 3.96 -11.47 -0.86
N THR A 569 3.03 -12.08 -0.13
CA THR A 569 1.69 -11.53 0.13
C THR A 569 1.70 -10.21 0.90
N TYR A 570 2.81 -9.82 1.52
CA TYR A 570 2.96 -8.53 2.20
C TYR A 570 3.50 -7.43 1.27
N TRP A 571 4.31 -7.80 0.27
CA TRP A 571 5.16 -6.88 -0.49
C TRP A 571 4.35 -5.78 -1.19
N ASN A 572 4.63 -4.55 -0.78
CA ASN A 572 4.08 -3.29 -1.28
C ASN A 572 2.54 -3.27 -1.40
N ARG A 573 1.87 -4.03 -0.54
CA ARG A 573 0.39 -4.18 -0.57
C ARG A 573 -0.26 -4.30 0.80
N THR A 574 0.50 -4.63 1.83
CA THR A 574 -0.03 -4.72 3.19
C THR A 574 0.44 -3.53 4.00
N ALA A 575 -0.52 -2.72 4.46
CA ALA A 575 -0.29 -1.65 5.42
C ALA A 575 -0.57 -2.13 6.85
N PHE A 576 0.18 -1.61 7.82
CA PHE A 576 0.04 -1.92 9.23
C PHE A 576 -0.52 -0.72 9.98
N VAL A 577 -1.64 -0.94 10.66
CA VAL A 577 -2.38 0.10 11.37
C VAL A 577 -2.63 -0.36 12.80
N ALA A 578 -2.08 0.38 13.75
CA ALA A 578 -2.21 0.07 15.17
C ALA A 578 -3.56 0.56 15.71
N GLY A 579 -4.26 -0.32 16.42
CA GLY A 579 -5.51 -0.06 17.13
C GLY A 579 -5.29 -0.15 18.64
N PRO A 580 -4.73 0.90 19.29
CA PRO A 580 -4.35 0.85 20.71
C PRO A 580 -5.54 0.57 21.65
N THR A 581 -6.75 0.95 21.26
CA THR A 581 -7.97 0.67 22.05
C THR A 581 -8.45 -0.78 21.94
N GLY A 582 -7.92 -1.54 20.97
CA GLY A 582 -8.23 -2.94 20.71
C GLY A 582 -7.05 -3.89 20.88
N HIS A 583 -5.92 -3.41 21.42
CA HIS A 583 -4.75 -4.22 21.73
C HIS A 583 -4.14 -4.92 20.50
N LEU A 584 -4.19 -4.29 19.31
CA LEU A 584 -3.82 -4.95 18.05
C LEU A 584 -3.07 -4.06 17.05
N VAL A 585 -2.34 -4.69 16.14
CA VAL A 585 -1.86 -4.14 14.87
C VAL A 585 -2.55 -4.90 13.75
N ALA A 586 -3.47 -4.23 13.06
CA ALA A 586 -4.18 -4.80 11.93
C ALA A 586 -3.38 -4.70 10.63
N THR A 587 -3.67 -5.61 9.70
CA THR A 587 -3.15 -5.60 8.34
C THR A 587 -4.23 -5.16 7.37
N PHE A 588 -4.03 -4.00 6.73
CA PHE A 588 -4.86 -3.53 5.65
C PHE A 588 -4.23 -3.93 4.32
N GLN A 589 -4.82 -4.91 3.64
CA GLN A 589 -4.47 -5.23 2.26
C GLN A 589 -5.01 -4.14 1.34
N ILE A 590 -4.14 -3.52 0.56
CA ILE A 590 -4.43 -2.44 -0.37
C ILE A 590 -4.50 -3.03 -1.79
N GLN A 591 -5.52 -2.62 -2.54
CA GLN A 591 -5.75 -3.06 -3.92
C GLN A 591 -6.11 -1.86 -4.79
N PRO A 592 -5.57 -1.75 -6.01
CA PRO A 592 -5.96 -0.71 -6.95
C PRO A 592 -7.47 -0.73 -7.22
N ASP A 593 -8.07 0.46 -7.25
CA ASP A 593 -9.44 0.73 -7.68
C ASP A 593 -9.42 1.99 -8.56
N GLY A 594 -9.26 1.75 -9.87
CA GLY A 594 -8.96 2.81 -10.82
C GLY A 594 -7.63 3.50 -10.48
N ALA A 595 -7.61 4.83 -10.50
CA ALA A 595 -6.47 5.68 -10.11
C ALA A 595 -6.47 6.02 -8.59
N SER A 596 -7.09 5.14 -7.80
CA SER A 596 -7.07 5.14 -6.34
C SER A 596 -6.95 3.70 -5.85
N TYR A 597 -7.19 3.51 -4.56
CA TYR A 597 -7.17 2.21 -3.92
C TYR A 597 -8.41 1.98 -3.07
N ILE A 598 -8.70 0.71 -2.84
CA ILE A 598 -9.51 0.20 -1.74
C ILE A 598 -8.60 -0.58 -0.79
N SER A 599 -9.04 -0.74 0.45
CA SER A 599 -8.33 -1.57 1.42
C SER A 599 -9.28 -2.42 2.27
N ARG A 600 -8.77 -3.55 2.76
CA ARG A 600 -9.50 -4.50 3.58
C ARG A 600 -8.66 -4.88 4.79
N ASN A 601 -9.24 -4.77 5.99
CA ASN A 601 -8.67 -5.38 7.18
C ASN A 601 -8.71 -6.91 7.01
N ALA A 602 -7.54 -7.54 6.85
CA ALA A 602 -7.45 -8.93 6.44
C ALA A 602 -7.17 -9.86 7.64
N TRP A 603 -6.20 -9.52 8.48
CA TRP A 603 -5.89 -10.19 9.75
C TRP A 603 -5.14 -9.24 10.69
N ASN A 604 -4.91 -9.66 11.94
CA ASN A 604 -3.99 -8.95 12.83
C ASN A 604 -2.56 -9.47 12.64
N LEU A 605 -1.60 -8.58 12.41
CA LEU A 605 -0.17 -8.92 12.53
C LEU A 605 0.19 -9.24 13.98
N TRP A 606 -0.48 -8.56 14.90
CA TRP A 606 -0.32 -8.66 16.35
C TRP A 606 -1.68 -8.44 16.99
N ALA A 607 -2.09 -9.28 17.93
CA ALA A 607 -3.21 -8.98 18.82
C ALA A 607 -2.94 -9.52 20.22
N SER A 608 -3.35 -8.80 21.26
CA SER A 608 -3.14 -9.21 22.65
C SER A 608 -4.43 -9.25 23.46
N ASP A 609 -4.50 -10.16 24.43
CA ASP A 609 -5.54 -10.18 25.47
C ASP A 609 -5.09 -9.50 26.78
N ASP A 610 -3.86 -8.99 26.85
CA ASP A 610 -3.36 -8.13 27.93
C ASP A 610 -3.98 -6.73 27.83
N GLU A 611 -4.77 -6.35 28.84
CA GLU A 611 -5.50 -5.08 28.89
C GLU A 611 -4.61 -3.83 28.87
N TRP A 612 -3.30 -3.98 29.07
CA TRP A 612 -2.31 -2.90 28.99
C TRP A 612 -1.67 -2.74 27.62
N SER A 613 -1.71 -3.76 26.75
CA SER A 613 -1.04 -3.70 25.45
C SER A 613 -1.68 -2.63 24.57
N ALA A 614 -0.94 -1.62 24.18
CA ALA A 614 -1.43 -0.48 23.43
C ALA A 614 -0.46 -0.16 22.28
N PRO A 615 -0.43 -0.98 21.22
CA PRO A 615 0.40 -0.68 20.06
C PRO A 615 0.00 0.68 19.45
N ILE A 616 0.98 1.54 19.20
CA ILE A 616 0.76 2.89 18.63
C ILE A 616 1.55 3.14 17.34
N MET A 617 2.54 2.31 17.04
CA MET A 617 3.37 2.45 15.86
C MET A 617 3.88 1.08 15.43
N ALA A 618 3.82 0.81 14.14
CA ALA A 618 4.40 -0.38 13.51
C ALA A 618 5.19 0.07 12.28
N GLU A 619 6.46 -0.32 12.16
CA GLU A 619 7.36 0.11 11.07
C GLU A 619 8.22 -1.02 10.52
N VAL A 620 8.54 -0.94 9.22
CA VAL A 620 9.52 -1.83 8.60
C VAL A 620 10.92 -1.36 8.99
N GLY A 621 11.64 -2.21 9.72
CA GLY A 621 13.01 -1.94 10.16
C GLY A 621 14.07 -2.15 9.07
N PRO A 622 15.33 -1.80 9.35
CA PRO A 622 16.46 -2.00 8.43
C PRO A 622 16.71 -3.46 8.05
N ASP A 623 16.30 -4.41 8.91
CA ASP A 623 16.36 -5.85 8.69
C ASP A 623 15.17 -6.40 7.90
N GLY A 624 14.23 -5.54 7.50
CA GLY A 624 13.03 -5.92 6.76
C GLY A 624 11.95 -6.59 7.61
N ASN A 625 12.12 -6.65 8.94
CA ASN A 625 11.09 -7.13 9.84
C ASN A 625 10.20 -5.97 10.33
N MET A 626 9.01 -6.28 10.85
CA MET A 626 8.17 -5.27 11.48
C MET A 626 8.57 -5.05 12.93
N TRP A 627 8.70 -3.79 13.30
CA TRP A 627 8.95 -3.35 14.66
C TRP A 627 7.70 -2.66 15.18
N VAL A 628 7.34 -2.90 16.44
CA VAL A 628 6.12 -2.38 17.06
C VAL A 628 6.48 -1.66 18.35
N ILE A 629 6.01 -0.42 18.48
CA ILE A 629 5.96 0.27 19.77
C ILE A 629 4.64 -0.10 20.44
N ASP A 630 4.75 -0.85 21.54
CA ASP A 630 3.68 -1.01 22.51
C ASP A 630 3.82 0.08 23.58
N TRP A 631 2.89 1.04 23.57
CA TRP A 631 2.82 2.13 24.55
C TRP A 631 2.60 1.63 25.99
N TYR A 632 2.18 0.38 26.15
CA TYR A 632 1.90 -0.35 27.38
C TYR A 632 1.25 0.50 28.47
N ASN A 633 -0.06 0.70 28.35
CA ASN A 633 -0.79 1.63 29.18
C ASN A 633 -2.27 1.25 29.29
N TYR A 634 -2.76 1.18 30.52
CA TYR A 634 -4.16 0.86 30.78
C TYR A 634 -5.13 1.92 30.24
N ILE A 635 -4.79 3.21 30.40
CA ILE A 635 -5.61 4.35 29.96
C ILE A 635 -4.99 5.06 28.76
N VAL A 636 -5.55 4.80 27.58
CA VAL A 636 -5.16 5.41 26.30
C VAL A 636 -6.16 6.48 25.81
N GLN A 637 -7.34 6.57 26.42
CA GLN A 637 -8.36 7.54 26.03
C GLN A 637 -7.91 8.96 26.39
N HIS A 638 -8.13 9.89 25.46
CA HIS A 638 -7.74 11.29 25.61
C HIS A 638 -8.98 12.18 25.80
N ASN A 639 -9.92 12.09 24.85
CA ASN A 639 -11.19 12.81 24.82
C ASN A 639 -12.35 11.82 24.55
N PRO A 640 -13.60 12.17 24.93
CA PRO A 640 -14.00 13.37 25.67
C PRO A 640 -13.55 13.32 27.13
N THR A 641 -13.61 14.46 27.82
CA THR A 641 -13.47 14.47 29.29
C THR A 641 -14.70 13.79 29.92
N PRO A 642 -14.54 12.69 30.68
CA PRO A 642 -15.67 12.02 31.30
C PRO A 642 -16.40 12.92 32.31
N VAL A 643 -17.70 12.68 32.51
CA VAL A 643 -18.49 13.41 33.51
C VAL A 643 -17.89 13.20 34.90
N GLY A 644 -17.61 14.31 35.61
CA GLY A 644 -16.97 14.29 36.93
C GLY A 644 -15.45 14.42 36.92
N TYR A 645 -14.82 14.37 35.73
CA TYR A 645 -13.39 14.55 35.55
C TYR A 645 -13.05 15.96 35.04
N LYS A 646 -11.77 16.33 35.08
CA LYS A 646 -11.25 17.60 34.57
C LYS A 646 -10.35 17.37 33.36
N THR A 647 -10.32 18.35 32.47
CA THR A 647 -9.36 18.41 31.35
C THR A 647 -8.06 19.04 31.83
N GLY A 648 -6.94 18.36 31.61
CA GLY A 648 -5.60 18.85 31.94
C GLY A 648 -4.99 19.73 30.84
N LYS A 649 -3.75 20.16 31.05
CA LYS A 649 -3.05 21.10 30.15
C LYS A 649 -2.87 20.59 28.72
N GLY A 650 -2.79 19.27 28.53
CA GLY A 650 -2.60 18.64 27.24
C GLY A 650 -3.88 18.39 26.46
N ASN A 651 -5.02 18.87 26.97
CA ASN A 651 -6.37 18.59 26.51
C ASN A 651 -6.85 17.13 26.70
N ALA A 652 -6.16 16.35 27.55
CA ALA A 652 -6.62 15.03 27.99
C ALA A 652 -7.31 15.14 29.34
N TYR A 653 -8.28 14.26 29.62
CA TYR A 653 -8.80 14.18 30.99
C TYR A 653 -7.74 13.65 31.98
N GLU A 654 -7.80 14.17 33.21
CA GLU A 654 -6.89 13.84 34.30
C GLU A 654 -7.33 12.56 35.01
N THR A 655 -6.40 11.62 35.22
CA THR A 655 -6.61 10.40 36.01
C THR A 655 -5.28 9.85 36.50
N GLU A 656 -5.27 9.27 37.70
CA GLU A 656 -4.11 8.60 38.29
C GLU A 656 -3.85 7.22 37.66
N LEU A 657 -4.81 6.70 36.87
CA LEU A 657 -4.68 5.39 36.21
C LEU A 657 -3.86 5.44 34.91
N ARG A 658 -3.39 6.62 34.49
CA ARG A 658 -2.55 6.76 33.30
C ARG A 658 -1.10 6.45 33.66
N ASP A 659 -0.58 5.37 33.10
CA ASP A 659 0.81 4.99 33.31
C ASP A 659 1.78 5.99 32.66
N LYS A 660 2.98 6.09 33.23
CA LYS A 660 4.07 6.96 32.78
C LYS A 660 5.41 6.25 32.68
N ARG A 661 5.44 4.93 32.90
CA ARG A 661 6.68 4.20 33.19
C ARG A 661 6.95 3.05 32.22
N HIS A 662 5.91 2.38 31.75
CA HIS A 662 6.04 1.15 30.97
C HIS A 662 5.93 1.46 29.48
N GLY A 663 6.66 0.78 28.64
CA GLY A 663 6.66 1.01 27.20
C GLY A 663 7.70 0.12 26.55
N ARG A 664 7.31 -0.54 25.46
CA ARG A 664 8.06 -1.67 24.92
C ARG A 664 8.19 -1.56 23.42
N ILE A 665 9.33 -2.00 22.92
CA ILE A 665 9.62 -2.10 21.50
C ILE A 665 9.91 -3.56 21.21
N TYR A 666 9.10 -4.11 20.32
CA TYR A 666 9.21 -5.48 19.87
C TYR A 666 9.57 -5.53 18.39
N ARG A 667 10.32 -6.55 18.01
CA ARG A 667 10.55 -6.95 16.63
C ARG A 667 9.79 -8.24 16.37
N LEU A 668 9.02 -8.28 15.29
CA LEU A 668 8.36 -9.47 14.81
C LEU A 668 9.20 -10.05 13.67
N ALA A 669 10.04 -11.04 13.97
CA ALA A 669 10.93 -11.64 12.99
C ALA A 669 10.26 -12.82 12.28
N VAL A 670 10.50 -13.01 10.99
CA VAL A 670 10.06 -14.23 10.30
C VAL A 670 11.17 -15.28 10.34
N ASN A 671 10.82 -16.50 10.71
CA ASN A 671 11.75 -17.62 10.81
C ASN A 671 12.13 -18.10 9.40
N THR A 672 13.14 -17.46 8.80
CA THR A 672 13.63 -17.81 7.46
C THR A 672 15.11 -18.12 7.48
N THR A 673 15.54 -18.95 6.54
CA THR A 673 16.95 -19.20 6.23
C THR A 673 17.57 -18.11 5.36
N ALA A 674 16.83 -17.03 5.04
CA ALA A 674 17.34 -15.93 4.23
C ALA A 674 18.41 -15.18 5.04
N PRO A 675 19.58 -14.89 4.45
CA PRO A 675 20.62 -14.14 5.15
C PRO A 675 20.05 -12.80 5.60
N ASN A 676 20.24 -12.48 6.88
CA ASN A 676 19.93 -11.17 7.43
C ASN A 676 20.89 -10.17 6.76
N LEU A 677 20.44 -9.58 5.65
CA LEU A 677 21.18 -8.58 4.90
C LEU A 677 21.05 -7.25 5.63
N MET A 678 21.49 -7.17 6.89
CA MET A 678 21.87 -5.86 7.44
C MET A 678 23.12 -5.43 6.68
N PRO A 679 23.06 -4.45 5.77
CA PRO A 679 24.25 -3.90 5.18
C PRO A 679 24.89 -3.02 6.27
N LEU A 680 25.70 -3.64 7.13
CA LEU A 680 26.79 -2.95 7.84
C LEU A 680 27.62 -2.08 6.87
N PHE A 681 27.53 -2.37 5.57
CA PHE A 681 28.12 -1.64 4.45
C PHE A 681 27.53 -0.26 4.14
N ALA A 682 26.28 0.05 4.52
CA ALA A 682 25.64 1.29 4.04
C ALA A 682 26.32 2.55 4.58
N ALA A 683 26.56 2.66 5.88
CA ALA A 683 27.17 3.86 6.49
C ALA A 683 28.52 4.25 5.83
N GLN A 684 29.35 3.26 5.48
CA GLN A 684 30.69 3.47 4.91
C GLN A 684 30.73 3.34 3.37
N ALA A 685 29.59 3.15 2.71
CA ALA A 685 29.53 2.99 1.26
C ALA A 685 30.03 4.25 0.53
N THR A 686 30.81 4.03 -0.53
CA THR A 686 31.15 5.09 -1.48
C THR A 686 29.92 5.53 -2.28
N PRO A 687 29.90 6.73 -2.89
CA PRO A 687 28.81 7.15 -3.77
C PRO A 687 28.49 6.13 -4.87
N GLU A 688 29.52 5.49 -5.45
CA GLU A 688 29.33 4.42 -6.44
C GLU A 688 28.64 3.18 -5.85
N GLN A 689 29.00 2.76 -4.63
CA GLN A 689 28.34 1.64 -3.95
C GLN A 689 26.91 1.99 -3.54
N LEU A 690 26.66 3.22 -3.09
CA LEU A 690 25.29 3.70 -2.84
C LEU A 690 24.44 3.57 -4.10
N ALA A 691 24.96 4.02 -5.24
CA ALA A 691 24.25 3.96 -6.52
C ALA A 691 24.07 2.53 -7.05
N THR A 692 25.07 1.66 -6.96
CA THR A 692 25.06 0.36 -7.65
C THR A 692 24.63 -0.82 -6.79
N VAL A 693 24.70 -0.70 -5.46
CA VAL A 693 24.39 -1.81 -4.53
C VAL A 693 23.21 -1.45 -3.62
N VAL A 694 23.15 -0.22 -3.12
CA VAL A 694 22.15 0.16 -2.11
C VAL A 694 20.84 0.69 -2.72
N LEU A 695 20.90 1.49 -3.80
CA LEU A 695 19.70 1.92 -4.53
C LEU A 695 18.85 0.77 -5.09
N PRO A 696 19.39 -0.36 -5.58
CA PRO A 696 18.57 -1.51 -5.98
C PRO A 696 18.23 -2.45 -4.81
N HIS A 697 18.53 -2.08 -3.56
CA HIS A 697 18.29 -2.96 -2.40
C HIS A 697 16.81 -3.31 -2.22
N SER A 698 16.52 -4.51 -1.71
CA SER A 698 15.17 -5.02 -1.54
C SER A 698 14.37 -4.35 -0.39
N ASN A 699 14.98 -3.47 0.39
CA ASN A 699 14.34 -2.76 1.51
C ASN A 699 14.39 -1.25 1.26
N MET A 700 13.22 -0.62 1.23
CA MET A 700 13.06 0.81 0.95
C MET A 700 13.82 1.71 1.93
N PHE A 701 13.98 1.30 3.18
CA PHE A 701 14.77 2.02 4.18
C PHE A 701 16.17 2.34 3.63
N TRP A 702 16.89 1.33 3.16
CA TRP A 702 18.24 1.48 2.63
C TRP A 702 18.28 2.31 1.34
N ARG A 703 17.29 2.13 0.47
CA ARG A 703 17.20 2.89 -0.79
C ARG A 703 16.99 4.38 -0.56
N LEU A 704 16.09 4.76 0.36
CA LEU A 704 15.85 6.16 0.72
C LEU A 704 17.10 6.79 1.36
N HIS A 705 17.78 6.08 2.24
CA HIS A 705 19.03 6.56 2.84
C HIS A 705 20.14 6.75 1.81
N ALA A 706 20.29 5.82 0.85
CA ALA A 706 21.24 5.95 -0.24
C ALA A 706 20.92 7.13 -1.16
N GLN A 707 19.66 7.26 -1.60
CA GLN A 707 19.19 8.38 -2.42
C GLN A 707 19.45 9.73 -1.74
N ARG A 708 19.02 9.86 -0.47
CA ARG A 708 19.24 11.05 0.35
C ARG A 708 20.72 11.41 0.42
N ARG A 709 21.60 10.46 0.76
CA ARG A 709 23.04 10.71 0.88
C ARG A 709 23.70 11.09 -0.44
N LEU A 710 23.28 10.50 -1.56
CA LEU A 710 23.77 10.88 -2.88
C LEU A 710 23.43 12.35 -3.19
N ILE A 711 22.20 12.77 -2.91
CA ILE A 711 21.71 14.12 -3.16
C ILE A 711 22.33 15.14 -2.21
N GLU A 712 22.30 14.88 -0.90
CA GLU A 712 22.87 15.76 0.12
C GLU A 712 24.39 15.97 -0.08
N GLY A 713 25.08 14.93 -0.55
CA GLY A 713 26.51 14.98 -0.91
C GLY A 713 26.80 15.64 -2.26
N GLY A 714 25.78 15.89 -3.10
CA GLY A 714 25.92 16.50 -4.42
C GLY A 714 26.69 15.63 -5.42
N HIS A 715 26.57 14.31 -5.32
CA HIS A 715 27.32 13.33 -6.10
C HIS A 715 26.83 13.23 -7.55
N ARG A 716 27.11 14.24 -8.37
CA ARG A 716 26.71 14.29 -9.79
C ARG A 716 27.48 13.29 -10.66
N GLU A 717 28.65 12.85 -10.23
CA GLU A 717 29.53 11.93 -10.94
C GLU A 717 28.94 10.52 -11.15
N ILE A 718 27.91 10.14 -10.38
CA ILE A 718 27.27 8.81 -10.49
C ILE A 718 26.14 8.75 -11.52
N ALA A 719 25.97 9.79 -12.35
CA ALA A 719 24.96 9.81 -13.42
C ALA A 719 24.98 8.55 -14.32
N PRO A 720 26.16 8.02 -14.75
CA PRO A 720 26.20 6.80 -15.56
C PRO A 720 25.58 5.57 -14.87
N GLN A 721 25.81 5.42 -13.55
CA GLN A 721 25.29 4.32 -12.75
C GLN A 721 23.78 4.44 -12.56
N LEU A 722 23.25 5.66 -12.38
CA LEU A 722 21.81 5.90 -12.29
C LEU A 722 21.12 5.60 -13.62
N ILE A 723 21.71 6.04 -14.74
CA ILE A 723 21.18 5.74 -16.08
C ILE A 723 21.16 4.23 -16.31
N ALA A 724 22.20 3.50 -15.90
CA ALA A 724 22.24 2.05 -16.00
C ALA A 724 21.09 1.35 -15.24
N LEU A 725 20.70 1.85 -14.06
CA LEU A 725 19.53 1.35 -13.34
C LEU A 725 18.22 1.67 -14.06
N ILE A 726 18.09 2.84 -14.68
CA ILE A 726 16.87 3.27 -15.37
C ILE A 726 16.59 2.44 -16.63
N VAL A 727 17.65 2.04 -17.35
CA VAL A 727 17.52 1.25 -18.58
C VAL A 727 17.36 -0.25 -18.33
N ASP A 728 17.59 -0.73 -17.10
CA ASP A 728 17.31 -2.11 -16.73
C ASP A 728 15.81 -2.37 -16.74
N THR A 729 15.36 -3.24 -17.65
CA THR A 729 13.95 -3.59 -17.83
C THR A 729 13.48 -4.74 -16.94
N SER A 730 14.36 -5.26 -16.06
CA SER A 730 14.01 -6.28 -15.10
C SER A 730 12.93 -5.78 -14.12
N VAL A 731 12.11 -6.71 -13.64
CA VAL A 731 11.10 -6.46 -12.61
C VAL A 731 11.15 -7.58 -11.58
N ASP A 732 10.83 -7.25 -10.34
CA ASP A 732 10.69 -8.23 -9.26
C ASP A 732 9.37 -9.03 -9.39
N GLU A 733 9.15 -9.95 -8.46
CA GLU A 733 7.97 -10.84 -8.47
C GLU A 733 6.61 -10.13 -8.33
N VAL A 734 6.61 -8.85 -7.95
CA VAL A 734 5.40 -8.02 -7.89
C VAL A 734 5.34 -6.99 -9.03
N GLY A 735 6.22 -7.10 -10.02
CA GLY A 735 6.22 -6.27 -11.23
C GLY A 735 6.89 -4.90 -11.05
N LEU A 736 7.70 -4.72 -10.01
CA LEU A 736 8.36 -3.46 -9.69
C LEU A 736 9.84 -3.47 -10.05
N ASN A 737 10.36 -2.29 -10.38
CA ASN A 737 11.80 -2.03 -10.38
C ASN A 737 12.10 -0.81 -9.47
N PRO A 738 12.21 -1.03 -8.15
CA PRO A 738 12.48 0.06 -7.20
C PRO A 738 13.81 0.77 -7.48
N GLY A 739 14.84 0.04 -7.93
CA GLY A 739 16.14 0.64 -8.26
C GLY A 739 16.04 1.71 -9.34
N ALA A 740 15.32 1.42 -10.43
CA ALA A 740 15.04 2.39 -11.49
C ALA A 740 14.24 3.60 -10.98
N MET A 741 13.20 3.37 -10.15
CA MET A 741 12.39 4.46 -9.57
C MET A 741 13.23 5.40 -8.70
N HIS A 742 14.06 4.86 -7.81
CA HIS A 742 14.97 5.67 -7.00
C HIS A 742 16.04 6.37 -7.86
N ALA A 743 16.54 5.75 -8.92
CA ALA A 743 17.50 6.38 -9.82
C ALA A 743 16.89 7.59 -10.56
N LEU A 744 15.65 7.51 -11.02
CA LEU A 744 14.92 8.64 -11.63
C LEU A 744 14.87 9.85 -10.68
N TRP A 745 14.47 9.64 -9.43
CA TRP A 745 14.37 10.71 -8.44
C TRP A 745 15.72 11.18 -7.90
N THR A 746 16.75 10.33 -7.95
CA THR A 746 18.12 10.73 -7.64
C THR A 746 18.68 11.65 -8.73
N LEU A 747 18.45 11.35 -10.01
CA LEU A 747 18.80 12.27 -11.11
C LEU A 747 18.12 13.64 -10.96
N HIS A 748 16.83 13.63 -10.62
CA HIS A 748 16.07 14.85 -10.35
C HIS A 748 16.65 15.64 -9.17
N GLY A 749 16.87 14.98 -8.02
CA GLY A 749 17.41 15.60 -6.81
C GLY A 749 18.83 16.15 -6.97
N LEU A 750 19.66 15.52 -7.81
CA LEU A 750 20.99 16.00 -8.15
C LEU A 750 21.00 17.17 -9.15
N GLY A 751 19.84 17.54 -9.71
CA GLY A 751 19.72 18.59 -10.72
C GLY A 751 20.40 18.22 -12.05
N LEU A 752 20.29 16.96 -12.48
CA LEU A 752 20.88 16.46 -13.73
C LEU A 752 19.95 16.59 -14.94
N LEU A 753 18.73 17.07 -14.74
CA LEU A 753 17.67 17.16 -15.77
C LEU A 753 17.47 18.59 -16.32
N ASP A 754 18.37 19.51 -15.99
CA ASP A 754 18.35 20.92 -16.40
C ASP A 754 18.89 21.16 -17.83
N GLY A 755 19.18 20.08 -18.57
CA GLY A 755 19.78 20.12 -19.91
C GLY A 755 21.31 19.98 -19.91
N SER A 756 21.98 19.99 -18.76
CA SER A 756 23.44 19.77 -18.67
C SER A 756 23.86 18.31 -18.93
N HIS A 757 22.95 17.34 -18.75
CA HIS A 757 23.18 15.91 -18.98
C HIS A 757 22.09 15.34 -19.90
N PRO A 758 22.16 15.55 -21.22
CA PRO A 758 21.12 15.13 -22.16
C PRO A 758 20.84 13.62 -22.11
N GLU A 759 21.84 12.80 -21.84
CA GLU A 759 21.71 11.35 -21.65
C GLU A 759 20.83 10.96 -20.47
N ALA A 760 20.83 11.76 -19.39
CA ALA A 760 19.98 11.55 -18.22
C ALA A 760 18.52 11.85 -18.57
N THR A 761 18.28 12.96 -19.27
CA THR A 761 16.96 13.33 -19.78
C THR A 761 16.41 12.30 -20.78
N GLU A 762 17.26 11.77 -21.67
CA GLU A 762 16.87 10.72 -22.60
C GLU A 762 16.48 9.42 -21.88
N ALA A 763 17.24 9.02 -20.84
CA ALA A 763 16.92 7.86 -20.02
C ALA A 763 15.55 8.01 -19.32
N VAL A 764 15.25 9.19 -18.76
CA VAL A 764 13.94 9.49 -18.16
C VAL A 764 12.81 9.32 -19.18
N PHE A 765 12.95 9.86 -20.40
CA PHE A 765 11.91 9.71 -21.42
C PHE A 765 11.76 8.26 -21.90
N ALA A 766 12.86 7.51 -22.04
CA ALA A 766 12.81 6.11 -22.43
C ALA A 766 12.10 5.23 -21.38
N ALA A 767 12.25 5.56 -20.09
CA ALA A 767 11.63 4.85 -18.98
C ALA A 767 10.09 4.93 -18.98
N MET A 768 9.47 5.83 -19.75
CA MET A 768 8.02 5.86 -19.97
C MET A 768 7.48 4.64 -20.72
N SER A 769 8.36 3.79 -21.28
CA SER A 769 8.00 2.51 -21.91
C SER A 769 8.49 1.29 -21.12
N HIS A 770 8.94 1.48 -19.88
CA HIS A 770 9.45 0.40 -19.03
C HIS A 770 8.34 -0.63 -18.68
N PRO A 771 8.66 -1.94 -18.53
CA PRO A 771 7.66 -2.97 -18.19
C PRO A 771 6.89 -2.71 -16.88
N SER A 772 7.58 -2.25 -15.84
CA SER A 772 6.98 -1.83 -14.57
C SER A 772 6.17 -0.52 -14.71
N ALA A 773 4.89 -0.57 -14.32
CA ALA A 773 4.03 0.62 -14.26
C ALA A 773 4.55 1.67 -13.27
N GLY A 774 5.14 1.23 -12.15
CA GLY A 774 5.76 2.12 -11.17
C GLY A 774 6.89 2.97 -11.77
N VAL A 775 7.72 2.37 -12.64
CA VAL A 775 8.77 3.11 -13.36
C VAL A 775 8.17 4.10 -14.36
N ARG A 776 7.18 3.69 -15.16
CA ARG A 776 6.52 4.59 -16.11
C ARG A 776 5.90 5.81 -15.42
N ARG A 777 5.17 5.58 -14.32
CA ARG A 777 4.57 6.63 -13.48
C ARG A 777 5.63 7.62 -12.98
N ASN A 778 6.71 7.11 -12.39
CA ASN A 778 7.77 7.95 -11.83
C ASN A 778 8.58 8.68 -12.91
N ALA A 779 8.79 8.06 -14.08
CA ALA A 779 9.42 8.70 -15.23
C ALA A 779 8.60 9.90 -15.72
N VAL A 780 7.27 9.76 -15.77
CA VAL A 780 6.35 10.85 -16.10
C VAL A 780 6.35 11.96 -15.04
N ALA A 781 6.31 11.61 -13.76
CA ALA A 781 6.35 12.59 -12.67
C ALA A 781 7.66 13.40 -12.67
N VAL A 782 8.81 12.74 -12.87
CA VAL A 782 10.11 13.40 -12.98
C VAL A 782 10.21 14.24 -14.26
N ALA A 783 9.70 13.75 -15.39
CA ALA A 783 9.69 14.47 -16.65
C ALA A 783 8.88 15.78 -16.59
N ALA A 784 7.91 15.90 -15.68
CA ALA A 784 7.12 17.12 -15.52
C ALA A 784 7.97 18.36 -15.16
N ALA A 785 9.16 18.17 -14.58
CA ALA A 785 10.11 19.24 -14.30
C ALA A 785 10.99 19.63 -15.51
N ILE A 786 10.96 18.84 -16.59
CA ILE A 786 11.77 19.07 -17.79
C ILE A 786 11.03 20.01 -18.75
N GLU A 787 11.73 21.00 -19.29
CA GLU A 787 11.15 21.93 -20.26
C GLU A 787 10.71 21.18 -21.53
N SER A 788 9.52 21.50 -22.04
CA SER A 788 8.95 20.87 -23.25
C SER A 788 8.78 19.35 -23.14
N ALA A 789 8.42 18.82 -21.96
CA ALA A 789 8.17 17.40 -21.77
C ALA A 789 6.88 16.91 -22.46
N THR A 790 5.89 17.79 -22.67
CA THR A 790 4.56 17.44 -23.23
C THR A 790 4.61 16.58 -24.50
N PRO A 791 5.38 16.90 -25.56
CA PRO A 791 5.43 16.07 -26.76
C PRO A 791 5.99 14.66 -26.50
N LYS A 792 6.95 14.52 -25.56
CA LYS A 792 7.53 13.22 -25.18
C LYS A 792 6.52 12.38 -24.40
N ILE A 793 5.81 12.99 -23.44
CA ILE A 793 4.72 12.34 -22.70
C ILE A 793 3.66 11.83 -23.68
N ILE A 794 3.20 12.67 -24.62
CA ILE A 794 2.20 12.27 -25.62
C ILE A 794 2.73 11.13 -26.50
N ALA A 795 3.96 11.25 -27.03
CA ALA A 795 4.54 10.25 -27.93
C ALA A 795 4.78 8.89 -27.26
N SER A 796 4.97 8.85 -25.94
CA SER A 796 5.17 7.59 -25.20
C SER A 796 3.91 6.73 -25.06
N GLY A 797 2.71 7.30 -25.26
CA GLY A 797 1.45 6.58 -25.15
C GLY A 797 0.89 6.42 -23.72
N VAL A 798 1.56 6.96 -22.69
CA VAL A 798 1.17 6.82 -21.27
C VAL A 798 -0.21 7.39 -20.91
N LEU A 799 -0.79 8.26 -21.74
CA LEU A 799 -2.16 8.75 -21.56
C LEU A 799 -3.22 7.68 -21.82
N ALA A 800 -2.85 6.60 -22.50
CA ALA A 800 -3.68 5.43 -22.78
C ALA A 800 -3.11 4.15 -22.13
N ASP A 801 -2.24 4.29 -21.12
CA ASP A 801 -1.62 3.16 -20.41
C ASP A 801 -2.67 2.19 -19.84
N ASN A 802 -2.33 0.92 -19.63
CA ASN A 802 -3.25 0.00 -18.97
C ASN A 802 -3.38 0.30 -17.47
N ASP A 803 -2.39 0.95 -16.87
CA ASP A 803 -2.40 1.34 -15.46
C ASP A 803 -3.01 2.75 -15.27
N PRO A 804 -4.11 2.89 -14.51
CA PRO A 804 -4.73 4.19 -14.23
C PRO A 804 -3.80 5.19 -13.52
N HIS A 805 -2.87 4.73 -12.68
CA HIS A 805 -1.94 5.60 -11.95
C HIS A 805 -0.92 6.22 -12.92
N VAL A 806 -0.53 5.50 -13.97
CA VAL A 806 0.31 6.05 -15.06
C VAL A 806 -0.44 7.12 -15.84
N ARG A 807 -1.73 6.87 -16.18
CA ARG A 807 -2.58 7.88 -16.83
C ARG A 807 -2.75 9.12 -15.96
N LEU A 808 -3.00 8.93 -14.66
CA LEU A 808 -3.13 9.99 -13.68
C LEU A 808 -1.87 10.86 -13.65
N ALA A 809 -0.70 10.24 -13.49
CA ALA A 809 0.58 10.94 -13.51
C ALA A 809 0.80 11.72 -14.82
N ALA A 810 0.43 11.16 -15.97
CA ALA A 810 0.55 11.83 -17.27
C ALA A 810 -0.33 13.06 -17.40
N LEU A 811 -1.58 12.98 -16.94
CA LEU A 811 -2.51 14.11 -16.94
C LEU A 811 -2.04 15.22 -15.99
N LEU A 812 -1.55 14.86 -14.79
CA LEU A 812 -1.01 15.82 -13.84
C LEU A 812 0.29 16.47 -14.35
N ALA A 813 1.18 15.69 -14.98
CA ALA A 813 2.39 16.21 -15.61
C ALA A 813 2.07 17.19 -16.75
N ILE A 814 1.06 16.91 -17.58
CA ILE A 814 0.56 17.86 -18.59
C ILE A 814 0.00 19.13 -17.93
N ALA A 815 -0.69 18.99 -16.79
CA ALA A 815 -1.21 20.16 -16.07
C ALA A 815 -0.09 21.05 -15.50
N ASP A 816 1.08 20.49 -15.20
CA ASP A 816 2.25 21.25 -14.73
C ASP A 816 3.07 21.88 -15.86
N GLN A 817 2.80 21.52 -17.12
CA GLN A 817 3.51 22.05 -18.29
C GLN A 817 2.82 23.30 -18.86
N PRO A 818 3.54 24.15 -19.61
CA PRO A 818 2.96 25.30 -20.30
C PRO A 818 1.83 24.92 -21.28
N SER A 819 0.87 25.82 -21.42
CA SER A 819 -0.25 25.69 -22.36
C SER A 819 0.22 25.44 -23.80
N SER A 820 -0.37 24.45 -24.48
CA SER A 820 -0.07 24.16 -25.89
C SER A 820 -1.25 23.50 -26.61
N GLU A 821 -1.30 23.63 -27.94
CA GLU A 821 -2.29 22.94 -28.78
C GLU A 821 -2.16 21.40 -28.69
N ALA A 822 -0.94 20.90 -28.54
CA ALA A 822 -0.67 19.48 -28.39
C ALA A 822 -1.22 18.94 -27.05
N ALA A 823 -1.00 19.67 -25.94
CA ALA A 823 -1.60 19.33 -24.64
C ALA A 823 -3.13 19.31 -24.73
N ALA A 824 -3.73 20.34 -25.34
CA ALA A 824 -5.18 20.41 -25.50
C ALA A 824 -5.74 19.24 -26.31
N GLN A 825 -5.10 18.89 -27.43
CA GLN A 825 -5.48 17.72 -28.23
C GLN A 825 -5.42 16.42 -27.44
N ALA A 826 -4.34 16.22 -26.69
CA ALA A 826 -4.14 15.02 -25.90
C ALA A 826 -5.17 14.90 -24.76
N VAL A 827 -5.48 15.99 -24.07
CA VAL A 827 -6.52 16.01 -23.02
C VAL A 827 -7.91 15.80 -23.63
N MET A 828 -8.22 16.40 -24.78
CA MET A 828 -9.50 16.14 -25.47
C MET A 828 -9.66 14.68 -25.89
N GLN A 829 -8.59 14.03 -26.35
CA GLN A 829 -8.59 12.59 -26.62
C GLN A 829 -8.81 11.78 -25.34
N ALA A 830 -8.15 12.13 -24.23
CA ALA A 830 -8.35 11.48 -22.94
C ALA A 830 -9.81 11.60 -22.45
N THR A 831 -10.47 12.75 -22.67
CA THR A 831 -11.89 12.94 -22.34
C THR A 831 -12.86 12.16 -23.22
N ALA A 832 -12.39 11.60 -24.34
CA ALA A 832 -13.19 10.74 -25.21
C ALA A 832 -13.09 9.25 -24.83
N ASP A 833 -12.17 8.88 -23.94
CA ASP A 833 -11.99 7.51 -23.47
C ASP A 833 -12.98 7.19 -22.33
N PRO A 834 -13.92 6.24 -22.52
CA PRO A 834 -14.87 5.85 -21.48
C PRO A 834 -14.21 5.37 -20.18
N PHE A 835 -13.02 4.76 -20.27
CA PHE A 835 -12.27 4.31 -19.10
C PHE A 835 -11.90 5.49 -18.18
N ASN A 836 -11.36 6.55 -18.78
CA ASN A 836 -10.98 7.77 -18.05
C ASN A 836 -12.22 8.49 -17.49
N LEU A 837 -13.35 8.43 -18.19
CA LEU A 837 -14.59 9.08 -17.75
C LEU A 837 -15.29 8.33 -16.62
N GLN A 838 -15.04 7.04 -16.41
CA GLN A 838 -15.62 6.28 -15.29
C GLN A 838 -14.83 6.51 -13.99
N ASP A 839 -13.52 6.71 -14.07
CA ASP A 839 -12.68 7.00 -12.92
C ASP A 839 -12.77 8.46 -12.46
N ARG A 840 -13.07 8.67 -11.17
CA ARG A 840 -13.20 10.02 -10.60
C ARG A 840 -11.90 10.82 -10.68
N TRP A 841 -10.78 10.22 -10.33
CA TRP A 841 -9.50 10.91 -10.19
C TRP A 841 -8.90 11.24 -11.55
N LEU A 842 -9.11 10.38 -12.55
CA LEU A 842 -8.78 10.71 -13.94
C LEU A 842 -9.62 11.88 -14.46
N ARG A 843 -10.92 11.97 -14.14
CA ARG A 843 -11.74 13.16 -14.45
C ARG A 843 -11.20 14.43 -13.79
N ASP A 844 -10.82 14.35 -12.52
CA ASP A 844 -10.26 15.48 -11.79
C ASP A 844 -8.91 15.93 -12.39
N ALA A 845 -8.02 15.00 -12.74
CA ALA A 845 -6.76 15.30 -13.40
C ALA A 845 -6.93 15.86 -14.82
N MET A 846 -7.87 15.32 -15.60
CA MET A 846 -8.26 15.88 -16.91
C MET A 846 -8.77 17.31 -16.77
N THR A 847 -9.55 17.62 -15.73
CA THR A 847 -10.04 18.98 -15.46
C THR A 847 -8.88 19.95 -15.21
N SER A 848 -7.91 19.55 -14.38
CA SER A 848 -6.71 20.35 -14.12
C SER A 848 -5.85 20.55 -15.37
N ALA A 849 -5.61 19.48 -16.14
CA ALA A 849 -4.84 19.53 -17.39
C ALA A 849 -5.52 20.39 -18.45
N ALA A 850 -6.83 20.23 -18.62
CA ALA A 850 -7.63 21.02 -19.55
C ALA A 850 -7.66 22.51 -19.18
N ALA A 851 -7.79 22.83 -17.88
CA ALA A 851 -7.77 24.21 -17.41
C ALA A 851 -6.42 24.89 -17.67
N SER A 852 -5.31 24.17 -17.54
CA SER A 852 -3.95 24.66 -17.83
C SER A 852 -3.78 25.01 -19.32
N SER A 853 -4.57 24.39 -20.21
CA SER A 853 -4.65 24.69 -21.65
C SER A 853 -6.05 25.19 -22.08
N ALA A 854 -6.72 25.98 -21.24
CA ALA A 854 -8.16 26.26 -21.39
C ALA A 854 -8.57 26.82 -22.76
N LEU A 855 -7.88 27.84 -23.28
CA LEU A 855 -8.27 28.46 -24.56
C LEU A 855 -8.13 27.50 -25.76
N PRO A 856 -6.98 26.82 -25.98
CA PRO A 856 -6.88 25.76 -26.98
C PRO A 856 -7.94 24.66 -26.83
N VAL A 857 -8.19 24.19 -25.60
CA VAL A 857 -9.23 23.18 -25.32
C VAL A 857 -10.61 23.66 -25.76
N LEU A 858 -11.03 24.85 -25.33
CA LEU A 858 -12.34 25.41 -25.68
C LEU A 858 -12.52 25.61 -27.19
N LYS A 859 -11.45 26.03 -27.90
CA LYS A 859 -11.47 26.13 -29.37
C LYS A 859 -11.67 24.77 -30.03
N GLN A 860 -10.95 23.74 -29.58
CA GLN A 860 -11.12 22.38 -30.08
C GLN A 860 -12.50 21.83 -29.78
N THR A 861 -13.01 22.03 -28.56
CA THR A 861 -14.35 21.58 -28.19
C THR A 861 -15.42 22.23 -29.06
N ALA A 862 -15.33 23.55 -29.32
CA ALA A 862 -16.28 24.23 -30.21
C ALA A 862 -16.23 23.68 -31.64
N ALA A 863 -15.04 23.30 -32.13
CA ALA A 863 -14.88 22.71 -33.46
C ALA A 863 -15.40 21.25 -33.54
N SER A 864 -15.29 20.47 -32.46
CA SER A 864 -15.70 19.06 -32.42
C SER A 864 -17.18 18.86 -32.08
N ALA A 865 -17.76 19.69 -31.20
CA ALA A 865 -19.16 19.62 -30.79
C ALA A 865 -20.15 19.86 -31.95
N ALA A 866 -19.69 20.49 -33.03
CA ALA A 866 -20.44 20.59 -34.28
C ALA A 866 -20.63 19.24 -35.01
N ARG A 867 -19.93 18.18 -34.60
CA ARG A 867 -19.92 16.85 -35.25
C ARG A 867 -20.56 15.75 -34.39
N SER A 868 -20.46 15.81 -33.07
CA SER A 868 -21.08 14.84 -32.14
C SER A 868 -21.19 15.43 -30.72
N PRO A 869 -22.26 15.10 -29.96
CA PRO A 869 -22.38 15.54 -28.58
C PRO A 869 -21.34 14.86 -27.68
N LEU A 870 -20.86 15.58 -26.66
CA LEU A 870 -19.96 15.04 -25.64
C LEU A 870 -20.74 14.16 -24.65
N ALA A 871 -20.06 13.17 -24.05
CA ALA A 871 -20.57 12.45 -22.89
C ALA A 871 -20.82 13.43 -21.71
N PRO A 872 -21.82 13.19 -20.84
CA PRO A 872 -22.15 14.07 -19.72
C PRO A 872 -20.95 14.41 -18.82
N GLU A 873 -20.09 13.43 -18.54
CA GLU A 873 -18.91 13.57 -17.72
C GLU A 873 -17.86 14.47 -18.40
N ALA A 874 -17.64 14.28 -19.70
CA ALA A 874 -16.76 15.14 -20.49
C ALA A 874 -17.31 16.57 -20.57
N LEU A 875 -18.63 16.74 -20.73
CA LEU A 875 -19.27 18.06 -20.71
C LEU A 875 -19.07 18.78 -19.38
N ALA A 876 -19.13 18.07 -18.24
CA ALA A 876 -18.87 18.65 -16.93
C ALA A 876 -17.43 19.17 -16.80
N ILE A 877 -16.45 18.45 -17.34
CA ILE A 877 -15.05 18.90 -17.42
C ILE A 877 -14.96 20.19 -18.23
N ILE A 878 -15.52 20.22 -19.44
CA ILE A 878 -15.49 21.40 -20.31
C ILE A 878 -16.20 22.59 -19.69
N GLN A 879 -17.33 22.39 -19.01
CA GLN A 879 -18.03 23.45 -18.30
C GLN A 879 -17.12 24.09 -17.24
N ARG A 880 -16.42 23.28 -16.45
CA ARG A 880 -15.45 23.76 -15.46
C ARG A 880 -14.31 24.55 -16.11
N VAL A 881 -13.79 24.08 -17.24
CA VAL A 881 -12.73 24.78 -18.00
C VAL A 881 -13.24 26.12 -18.54
N ALA A 882 -14.48 26.19 -19.03
CA ALA A 882 -15.10 27.43 -19.48
C ALA A 882 -15.30 28.43 -18.32
N GLU A 883 -15.78 27.96 -17.17
CA GLU A 883 -15.91 28.77 -15.96
C GLU A 883 -14.55 29.27 -15.45
N HIS A 884 -13.53 28.41 -15.50
CA HIS A 884 -12.15 28.76 -15.15
C HIS A 884 -11.59 29.87 -16.05
N TRP A 885 -11.83 29.78 -17.38
CA TRP A 885 -11.35 30.75 -18.36
C TRP A 885 -12.10 32.09 -18.29
N ALA A 886 -13.39 32.06 -17.96
CA ALA A 886 -14.24 33.26 -17.90
C ALA A 886 -14.00 34.12 -16.65
N ARG A 887 -13.55 33.51 -15.54
CA ARG A 887 -13.07 34.22 -14.34
C ARG A 887 -11.71 34.85 -14.59
#